data_AF-S3D5Q8-F1
#
_entry.id   AF-S3D5Q8-F1
#
_cell.length_a   1.000
_cell.length_b   1.000
_cell.length_c   1.000
_cell.angle_alpha   90.00
_cell.angle_beta   90.00
_cell.angle_gamma   90.00
#
_symmetry.space_group_name_H-M   'P 1'
#
loop_
_entity.id
_entity.type
_entity.pdbx_description
1 polymer ?
#
loop_
_entity_poly.entity_id
_entity_poly.type
_entity_poly.pdbx_seq_one_letter_code
_entity_poly.pdbx_strand_id
1 'polypeptide(L)'
;MAHSALDIRQMWRPPFQFALLLVAATIPKLCHLYSHLTSLPPLLFILYLPTFLALDALNAVLFWVVVHLTARRWAACAVTVLKTLLCSVILGASSTWIAFFFETGGEIKWGAARSIAADPAGLKVLASGGAHALVAAIVTVMLARIISNPLYNGTERLFGSAVKTLSGGRWRLRTSSRELGGPNALLEDGSQYQPITLSYDSDLECSSGEAEEPLPYVTEKDSTPSFMLRWLARAKFLVPIGTVLVLLLVRPKHFPFGHMSNSLPFTLWEVLSKPTDEMCFGSLSGEFPAFPLPDLVAEINWEPANGDFPGWEPKVNRTFDKHLERPSWLPEEPMHGFERWYNESLFEGPHGRKGHHDHGGPPRGPGRRPPPRHRDGYFSKGINYDPITDPLRLSNLDQGLIDSIAATLKEHKVAIKHVVLLSLECTRKDAFPFKKGSHIHDVIMKSQSSNFTAAEVNNQLAELTRNAEILTGETSGFGIGGPEYSSARAGNWRNLNKDNGGINVQGALTGSTSSFKSSLGSHCGVHPLPVDFTVEARQQIYQPCLPSILALFNQNKDGYNKERPGIGGRKFRRESMEDRPWKSISVQSITDQYDHQDILYDHMGFEETIVKETLLAPSAPHIPVEKEINYFGFAETQIKPYLRDIFEAAESKNERVFLSHFTSTTHHPWALPESFGASIDYVQPSRWHGEGPLNKYLNTIRYQDEWIGEVMDLLEDVGVADETLVVMVGDHGWTFEEEAAFHGTFENGHIANLRVPLLFHHPSLPRLQLNINATSTSILPTILDLLSSTSSLNKKDTEIANNLVHQYEGQSLIRPFVTKKRGRQAWNVGVLNAGGAVLSVSSAAVPYRLVLPVCKNGVYRFTDVSKDPNELNPIEEFSVEALSKKVSKTYTEEGEEVGQWVGDAAKVGKWWVLEQRRRWRFGGAALQNDRKSDEMEGMGKTVKKHWWET
;
A
#
# COMPACT_ATOMS: atom_id res chain seq x y z
N MET A 1 43.99 33.20 -14.45
CA MET A 1 43.74 32.72 -13.06
C MET A 1 43.31 33.95 -12.26
N ALA A 2 42.09 34.14 -11.77
CA ALA A 2 41.14 33.22 -11.18
C ALA A 2 39.68 33.56 -11.57
N HIS A 3 39.02 32.65 -12.28
CA HIS A 3 37.56 32.54 -12.26
C HIS A 3 37.23 31.53 -11.16
N SER A 4 36.91 32.04 -9.97
CA SER A 4 36.30 31.22 -8.93
C SER A 4 34.94 30.73 -9.45
N ALA A 5 34.77 29.41 -9.53
CA ALA A 5 33.54 28.77 -9.99
C ALA A 5 32.34 28.92 -9.01
N LEU A 6 32.47 29.73 -7.96
CA LEU A 6 31.48 29.92 -6.90
C LEU A 6 31.45 31.38 -6.41
N ASP A 7 31.20 32.33 -7.32
CA ASP A 7 30.83 33.69 -6.90
C ASP A 7 29.32 33.76 -6.56
N ILE A 8 29.01 33.60 -5.27
CA ILE A 8 27.65 33.62 -4.71
C ILE A 8 26.88 34.89 -5.12
N ARG A 9 27.55 36.01 -5.41
CA ARG A 9 26.90 37.26 -5.83
C ARG A 9 26.30 37.19 -7.23
N GLN A 10 26.78 36.29 -8.10
CA GLN A 10 26.21 36.07 -9.43
C GLN A 10 24.94 35.21 -9.41
N MET A 11 24.76 34.36 -8.38
CA MET A 11 23.59 33.49 -8.21
C MET A 11 22.31 34.27 -7.86
N TRP A 12 22.40 35.58 -7.61
CA TRP A 12 21.24 36.42 -7.24
C TRP A 12 20.85 37.43 -8.33
N ARG A 13 21.37 37.27 -9.55
CA ARG A 13 20.99 38.12 -10.69
C ARG A 13 19.70 37.63 -11.35
N PRO A 14 18.87 38.54 -11.90
CA PRO A 14 17.64 38.20 -12.61
C PRO A 14 17.74 37.04 -13.63
N PRO A 15 18.81 36.94 -14.47
CA PRO A 15 18.92 35.85 -15.44
C PRO A 15 18.99 34.46 -14.79
N PHE A 16 19.72 34.32 -13.69
CA PHE A 16 19.84 33.04 -13.00
C PHE A 16 18.58 32.71 -12.20
N GLN A 17 17.98 33.69 -11.50
CA GLN A 17 16.73 33.49 -10.76
C GLN A 17 15.59 33.03 -11.66
N PHE A 18 15.43 33.67 -12.83
CA PHE A 18 14.42 33.30 -13.80
C PHE A 18 14.65 31.88 -14.35
N ALA A 19 15.89 31.55 -14.71
CA ALA A 19 16.25 30.23 -15.19
C ALA A 19 16.04 29.14 -14.13
N LEU A 20 16.41 29.41 -12.88
CA LEU A 20 16.23 28.46 -11.78
C LEU A 20 14.75 28.15 -11.55
N LEU A 21 13.90 29.18 -11.47
CA LEU A 21 12.45 29.00 -11.30
C LEU A 21 11.82 28.24 -12.46
N LEU A 22 12.22 28.54 -13.69
CA LEU A 22 11.66 27.89 -14.88
C LEU A 22 12.10 26.43 -14.97
N VAL A 23 13.38 26.12 -14.77
CA VAL A 23 13.89 24.75 -14.82
C VAL A 23 13.27 23.90 -13.70
N ALA A 24 13.23 24.43 -12.47
CA ALA A 24 12.63 23.74 -11.33
C ALA A 24 11.12 23.51 -11.47
N ALA A 25 10.39 24.34 -12.23
CA ALA A 25 8.99 24.06 -12.55
C ALA A 25 8.83 23.08 -13.74
N THR A 26 9.73 23.15 -14.72
CA THR A 26 9.60 22.41 -15.99
C THR A 26 10.04 20.95 -15.86
N ILE A 27 11.10 20.64 -15.11
CA ILE A 27 11.57 19.25 -14.97
C ILE A 27 10.46 18.35 -14.37
N PRO A 28 9.86 18.69 -13.21
CA PRO A 28 8.74 17.91 -12.68
C PRO A 28 7.56 17.83 -13.65
N LYS A 29 7.28 18.90 -14.40
CA LYS A 29 6.21 18.89 -15.41
C LYS A 29 6.47 17.89 -16.54
N LEU A 30 7.71 17.80 -17.03
CA LEU A 30 8.08 16.84 -18.07
C LEU A 30 7.98 15.40 -17.55
N CYS A 31 8.44 15.14 -16.33
CA CYS A 31 8.28 13.85 -15.67
C CYS A 31 6.80 13.49 -15.47
N HIS A 32 5.97 14.45 -15.02
CA HIS A 32 4.52 14.29 -14.86
C HIS A 32 3.79 14.03 -16.20
N LEU A 33 4.18 14.69 -17.28
CA LEU A 33 3.61 14.39 -18.60
C LEU A 33 4.09 13.04 -19.14
N TYR A 34 5.32 12.65 -18.82
CA TYR A 34 5.88 11.35 -19.20
C TYR A 34 5.19 10.19 -18.46
N SER A 35 4.95 10.31 -17.15
CA SER A 35 4.20 9.32 -16.35
C SER A 35 2.78 9.09 -16.88
N HIS A 36 2.19 10.10 -17.53
CA HIS A 36 0.85 10.07 -18.11
C HIS A 36 0.81 9.99 -19.64
N LEU A 37 1.92 9.67 -20.31
CA LEU A 37 1.98 9.63 -21.77
C LEU A 37 1.02 8.58 -22.36
N THR A 38 0.79 7.50 -21.63
CA THR A 38 -0.14 6.41 -21.98
C THR A 38 -1.58 6.67 -21.54
N SER A 39 -1.83 7.71 -20.73
CA SER A 39 -3.17 8.03 -20.23
C SER A 39 -4.11 8.59 -21.30
N LEU A 40 -3.57 9.01 -22.47
CA LEU A 40 -4.34 9.50 -23.60
C LEU A 40 -3.83 8.89 -24.92
N PRO A 41 -4.72 8.66 -25.91
CA PRO A 41 -4.30 8.36 -27.27
C PRO A 41 -3.31 9.43 -27.79
N PRO A 42 -2.26 9.05 -28.54
CA PRO A 42 -1.21 9.98 -28.97
C PRO A 42 -1.74 11.24 -29.67
N LEU A 43 -2.79 11.10 -30.47
CA LEU A 43 -3.42 12.21 -31.18
C LEU A 43 -4.11 13.21 -30.22
N LEU A 44 -4.79 12.71 -29.17
CA LEU A 44 -5.39 13.57 -28.15
C LEU A 44 -4.33 14.21 -27.26
N PHE A 45 -3.26 13.48 -26.93
CA PHE A 45 -2.13 14.04 -26.21
C PHE A 45 -1.51 15.21 -26.98
N ILE A 46 -1.23 15.04 -28.28
CA ILE A 46 -0.66 16.10 -29.13
C ILE A 46 -1.63 17.28 -29.27
N LEU A 47 -2.92 17.01 -29.50
CA LEU A 47 -3.94 18.05 -29.65
C LEU A 47 -4.06 18.91 -28.39
N TYR A 48 -4.06 18.30 -27.21
CA TYR A 48 -4.26 18.97 -25.93
C TYR A 48 -2.97 19.35 -25.20
N LEU A 49 -1.78 18.97 -25.69
CA LEU A 49 -0.49 19.35 -25.11
C LEU A 49 -0.37 20.86 -24.80
N PRO A 50 -0.81 21.79 -25.69
CA PRO A 50 -0.79 23.21 -25.39
C PRO A 50 -1.64 23.59 -24.16
N THR A 51 -2.72 22.84 -23.89
CA THR A 51 -3.57 23.05 -22.71
C THR A 51 -2.96 22.50 -21.44
N PHE A 52 -2.16 21.43 -21.52
CA PHE A 52 -1.45 20.88 -20.37
C PHE A 52 -0.32 21.80 -19.89
N LEU A 53 0.30 22.54 -20.83
CA LEU A 53 1.38 23.50 -20.56
C LEU A 53 0.87 24.93 -20.28
N ALA A 54 -0.46 25.15 -20.29
CA ALA A 54 -1.03 26.50 -20.15
C ALA A 54 -0.71 27.12 -18.78
N LEU A 55 -0.78 26.34 -17.69
CA LEU A 55 -0.41 26.82 -16.36
C LEU A 55 1.11 27.07 -16.24
N ASP A 56 1.95 26.27 -16.92
CA ASP A 56 3.40 26.46 -16.94
C ASP A 56 3.80 27.73 -17.70
N ALA A 57 3.11 28.04 -18.81
CA ALA A 57 3.29 29.29 -19.53
C ALA A 57 2.88 30.51 -18.67
N LEU A 58 1.79 30.39 -17.90
CA LEU A 58 1.39 31.40 -16.92
C LEU A 58 2.45 31.57 -15.81
N ASN A 59 3.01 30.46 -15.31
CA ASN A 59 4.10 30.48 -14.33
C ASN A 59 5.34 31.18 -14.88
N ALA A 60 5.73 30.93 -16.14
CA ALA A 60 6.85 31.63 -16.77
C ALA A 60 6.63 33.15 -16.82
N VAL A 61 5.41 33.61 -17.12
CA VAL A 61 5.04 35.03 -17.07
C VAL A 61 5.13 35.56 -15.64
N LEU A 62 4.59 34.83 -14.66
CA LEU A 62 4.62 35.23 -13.25
C LEU A 62 6.07 35.33 -12.73
N PHE A 63 6.91 34.34 -13.00
CA PHE A 63 8.32 34.35 -12.64
C PHE A 63 9.06 35.51 -13.28
N TRP A 64 8.78 35.81 -14.56
CA TRP A 64 9.34 36.97 -15.25
C TRP A 64 8.99 38.27 -14.53
N VAL A 65 7.71 38.47 -14.20
CA VAL A 65 7.24 39.65 -13.46
C VAL A 65 7.90 39.74 -12.09
N VAL A 66 7.90 38.65 -11.32
CA VAL A 66 8.44 38.61 -9.96
C VAL A 66 9.93 38.95 -9.95
N VAL A 67 10.72 38.36 -10.84
CA VAL A 67 12.16 38.62 -10.94
C VAL A 67 12.46 40.09 -11.28
N HIS A 68 11.57 40.76 -12.02
CA HIS A 68 11.67 42.18 -12.39
C HIS A 68 11.01 43.14 -11.39
N LEU A 69 10.41 42.64 -10.30
CA LEU A 69 9.92 43.52 -9.24
C LEU A 69 11.08 44.30 -8.63
N THR A 70 10.97 45.63 -8.66
CA THR A 70 11.93 46.55 -8.03
C THR A 70 11.20 47.40 -7.01
N ALA A 71 11.75 47.52 -5.80
CA ALA A 71 11.22 48.38 -4.75
C ALA A 71 12.31 49.33 -4.23
N ARG A 72 11.90 50.45 -3.62
CA ARG A 72 12.81 51.44 -3.04
C ARG A 72 12.85 51.30 -1.51
N ARG A 73 14.02 51.59 -0.91
CA ARG A 73 14.23 51.64 0.55
C ARG A 73 13.93 50.30 1.24
N TRP A 74 13.24 50.29 2.39
CA TRP A 74 12.95 49.09 3.18
C TRP A 74 12.21 47.98 2.39
N ALA A 75 11.39 48.36 1.41
CA ALA A 75 10.68 47.43 0.54
C ALA A 75 11.62 46.68 -0.44
N ALA A 76 12.83 47.19 -0.72
CA ALA A 76 13.83 46.49 -1.53
C ALA A 76 14.32 45.22 -0.83
N CYS A 77 14.50 45.28 0.49
CA CYS A 77 14.84 44.11 1.31
C CYS A 77 13.72 43.07 1.25
N ALA A 78 12.46 43.50 1.45
CA ALA A 78 11.30 42.61 1.38
C ALA A 78 11.15 41.91 0.01
N VAL A 79 11.38 42.64 -1.09
CA VAL A 79 11.34 42.05 -2.45
C VAL A 79 12.47 41.05 -2.67
N THR A 80 13.68 41.33 -2.20
CA THR A 80 14.80 40.38 -2.31
C THR A 80 14.55 39.12 -1.47
N VAL A 81 14.03 39.26 -0.26
CA VAL A 81 13.63 38.12 0.60
C VAL A 81 12.53 37.30 -0.06
N LEU A 82 11.52 37.94 -0.64
CA LEU A 82 10.44 37.25 -1.36
C LEU A 82 10.96 36.44 -2.56
N LYS A 83 11.84 37.01 -3.38
CA LYS A 83 12.46 36.32 -4.52
C LYS A 83 13.29 35.11 -4.07
N THR A 84 14.05 35.30 -2.99
CA THR A 84 14.89 34.26 -2.38
C THR A 84 14.03 33.12 -1.88
N LEU A 85 13.00 33.42 -1.10
CA LEU A 85 12.07 32.44 -0.58
C LEU A 85 11.38 31.66 -1.70
N LEU A 86 10.90 32.36 -2.74
CA LEU A 86 10.26 31.71 -3.89
C LEU A 86 11.21 30.73 -4.60
N CYS A 87 12.45 31.15 -4.88
CA CYS A 87 13.45 30.28 -5.50
C CYS A 87 13.76 29.06 -4.64
N SER A 88 13.96 29.26 -3.32
CA SER A 88 14.25 28.16 -2.39
C SER A 88 13.09 27.18 -2.26
N VAL A 89 11.85 27.67 -2.15
CA VAL A 89 10.66 26.82 -2.02
C VAL A 89 10.44 26.00 -3.29
N ILE A 90 10.50 26.62 -4.47
CA ILE A 90 10.30 25.90 -5.73
C ILE A 90 11.43 24.92 -6.01
N LEU A 91 12.69 25.30 -5.75
CA LEU A 91 13.83 24.39 -5.89
C LEU A 91 13.71 23.20 -4.94
N GLY A 92 13.42 23.45 -3.66
CA GLY A 92 13.23 22.40 -2.66
C GLY A 92 12.09 21.45 -3.06
N ALA A 93 10.93 22.02 -3.40
CA ALA A 93 9.77 21.24 -3.83
C ALA A 93 10.06 20.40 -5.07
N SER A 94 10.69 20.97 -6.10
CA SER A 94 11.08 20.26 -7.31
C SER A 94 12.04 19.12 -7.00
N SER A 95 13.04 19.36 -6.15
CA SER A 95 14.08 18.38 -5.86
C SER A 95 13.52 17.19 -5.08
N THR A 96 12.66 17.45 -4.10
CA THR A 96 11.94 16.39 -3.36
C THR A 96 11.02 15.61 -4.29
N TRP A 97 10.27 16.30 -5.16
CA TRP A 97 9.38 15.65 -6.14
C TRP A 97 10.15 14.71 -7.07
N ILE A 98 11.26 15.18 -7.64
CA ILE A 98 12.10 14.38 -8.54
C ILE A 98 12.67 13.16 -7.82
N ALA A 99 13.19 13.34 -6.61
CA ALA A 99 13.72 12.23 -5.81
C ALA A 99 12.66 11.15 -5.55
N PHE A 100 11.46 11.55 -5.14
CA PHE A 100 10.35 10.63 -4.91
C PHE A 100 9.91 9.90 -6.19
N PHE A 101 9.89 10.60 -7.33
CA PHE A 101 9.55 10.01 -8.61
C PHE A 101 10.54 8.91 -9.04
N PHE A 102 11.84 9.12 -8.84
CA PHE A 102 12.84 8.10 -9.15
C PHE A 102 12.80 6.89 -8.21
N GLU A 103 12.47 7.10 -6.93
CA GLU A 103 12.42 6.02 -5.93
C GLU A 103 11.16 5.16 -6.05
N THR A 104 10.02 5.76 -6.42
CA THR A 104 8.70 5.08 -6.33
C THR A 104 8.02 4.90 -7.68
N GLY A 105 8.51 5.56 -8.74
CA GLY A 105 7.76 5.72 -9.99
C GLY A 105 6.49 6.57 -9.87
N GLY A 106 6.19 7.11 -8.68
CA GLY A 106 4.97 7.86 -8.36
C GLY A 106 5.19 9.35 -8.12
N GLU A 107 4.13 10.09 -7.83
CA GLU A 107 4.16 11.56 -7.68
C GLU A 107 3.84 12.04 -6.26
N ILE A 108 4.52 13.09 -5.79
CA ILE A 108 4.23 13.68 -4.48
C ILE A 108 2.91 14.45 -4.50
N LYS A 109 2.03 14.13 -3.56
CA LYS A 109 0.77 14.84 -3.31
C LYS A 109 0.98 15.94 -2.27
N TRP A 110 1.10 17.18 -2.73
CA TRP A 110 1.39 18.33 -1.87
C TRP A 110 0.29 18.63 -0.83
N GLY A 111 -0.97 18.30 -1.09
CA GLY A 111 -2.04 18.40 -0.08
C GLY A 111 -1.75 17.62 1.22
N ALA A 112 -1.04 16.50 1.12
CA ALA A 112 -0.59 15.69 2.25
C ALA A 112 0.68 16.25 2.94
N ALA A 113 1.43 17.14 2.28
CA ALA A 113 2.71 17.62 2.79
C ALA A 113 2.57 18.52 4.04
N ARG A 114 1.38 19.09 4.29
CA ARG A 114 1.11 19.92 5.48
C ARG A 114 1.20 19.11 6.78
N SER A 115 0.60 17.92 6.81
CA SER A 115 0.64 17.04 7.98
C SER A 115 2.03 16.46 8.18
N ILE A 116 2.75 16.16 7.08
CA ILE A 116 4.13 15.67 7.11
C ILE A 116 5.12 16.74 7.61
N ALA A 117 4.99 18.00 7.19
CA ALA A 117 5.87 19.09 7.61
C ALA A 117 5.62 19.57 9.06
N ALA A 118 4.44 19.28 9.62
CA ALA A 118 4.12 19.57 11.01
C ALA A 118 4.57 18.46 11.98
N ASP A 119 5.03 17.31 11.47
CA ASP A 119 5.47 16.16 12.26
C ASP A 119 7.01 16.00 12.22
N PRO A 120 7.70 16.00 13.39
CA PRO A 120 9.13 15.71 13.49
C PRO A 120 9.58 14.40 12.82
N ALA A 121 8.68 13.41 12.70
CA ALA A 121 8.99 12.16 12.01
C ALA A 121 8.69 12.20 10.50
N GLY A 122 7.64 12.93 10.07
CA GLY A 122 7.42 13.26 8.66
C GLY A 122 8.58 14.06 8.05
N LEU A 123 9.17 14.97 8.84
CA LEU A 123 10.42 15.66 8.51
C LEU A 123 11.62 14.71 8.34
N LYS A 124 11.66 13.59 9.06
CA LYS A 124 12.73 12.58 8.92
C LYS A 124 12.57 11.69 7.69
N VAL A 125 11.34 11.35 7.32
CA VAL A 125 11.04 10.64 6.05
C VAL A 125 11.33 11.55 4.84
N LEU A 126 11.00 12.84 4.93
CA LEU A 126 11.46 13.83 3.95
C LEU A 126 12.99 13.94 3.89
N ALA A 127 13.69 13.65 5.01
CA ALA A 127 15.14 13.68 5.10
C ALA A 127 15.83 12.38 4.62
N SER A 128 15.16 11.21 4.66
CA SER A 128 15.75 9.95 4.19
C SER A 128 15.93 9.91 2.66
N GLY A 129 15.04 10.56 1.91
CA GLY A 129 15.23 10.88 0.49
C GLY A 129 16.19 12.07 0.24
N GLY A 130 16.83 12.59 1.29
CA GLY A 130 17.62 13.82 1.26
C GLY A 130 18.84 13.74 0.35
N ALA A 131 19.48 12.57 0.22
CA ALA A 131 20.61 12.38 -0.68
C ALA A 131 20.19 12.51 -2.15
N HIS A 132 19.13 11.82 -2.57
CA HIS A 132 18.57 11.92 -3.92
C HIS A 132 18.01 13.32 -4.20
N ALA A 133 17.34 13.93 -3.22
CA ALA A 133 16.85 15.31 -3.35
C ALA A 133 18.01 16.31 -3.47
N LEU A 134 19.12 16.12 -2.75
CA LEU A 134 20.31 16.96 -2.87
C LEU A 134 20.95 16.84 -4.26
N VAL A 135 21.08 15.61 -4.79
CA VAL A 135 21.57 15.38 -6.15
C VAL A 135 20.66 16.05 -7.17
N ALA A 136 19.34 15.89 -7.06
CA ALA A 136 18.37 16.54 -7.93
C ALA A 136 18.45 18.08 -7.87
N ALA A 137 18.65 18.65 -6.68
CA ALA A 137 18.84 20.09 -6.50
C ALA A 137 20.11 20.59 -7.19
N ILE A 138 21.24 19.87 -7.03
CA ILE A 138 22.52 20.20 -7.66
C ILE A 138 22.39 20.17 -9.19
N VAL A 139 21.79 19.11 -9.75
CA VAL A 139 21.57 18.97 -11.19
C VAL A 139 20.69 20.11 -11.71
N THR A 140 19.60 20.43 -11.01
CA THR A 140 18.70 21.54 -11.36
C THR A 140 19.42 22.89 -11.39
N VAL A 141 20.25 23.17 -10.38
CA VAL A 141 21.05 24.40 -10.30
C VAL A 141 22.11 24.47 -11.41
N MET A 142 22.78 23.36 -11.72
CA MET A 142 23.76 23.29 -12.81
C MET A 142 23.11 23.56 -14.17
N LEU A 143 21.97 22.91 -14.46
CA LEU A 143 21.21 23.14 -15.69
C LEU A 143 20.75 24.60 -15.81
N ALA A 144 20.17 25.16 -14.74
CA ALA A 144 19.75 26.55 -14.69
C ALA A 144 20.93 27.51 -14.96
N ARG A 145 22.14 27.20 -14.47
CA ARG A 145 23.33 28.02 -14.70
C ARG A 145 23.79 28.00 -16.16
N ILE A 146 23.75 26.83 -16.81
CA ILE A 146 24.16 26.66 -18.20
C ILE A 146 23.24 27.45 -19.14
N ILE A 147 21.92 27.41 -18.88
CA ILE A 147 20.93 28.03 -19.77
C ILE A 147 20.55 29.46 -19.40
N SER A 148 21.07 30.03 -18.30
CA SER A 148 20.56 31.29 -17.73
C SER A 148 20.57 32.46 -18.72
N ASN A 149 21.69 32.64 -19.43
CA ASN A 149 21.87 33.75 -20.36
C ASN A 149 21.06 33.57 -21.67
N PRO A 150 21.12 32.42 -22.38
CA PRO A 150 20.34 32.24 -23.59
C PRO A 150 18.83 32.27 -23.32
N LEU A 151 18.38 31.66 -22.22
CA LEU A 151 16.97 31.66 -21.84
C LEU A 151 16.48 33.07 -21.53
N TYR A 152 17.18 33.81 -20.66
CA TYR A 152 16.79 35.16 -20.27
C TYR A 152 16.73 36.12 -21.47
N ASN A 153 17.77 36.12 -22.32
CA ASN A 153 17.82 36.98 -23.50
C ASN A 153 16.73 36.62 -24.52
N GLY A 154 16.44 35.32 -24.68
CA GLY A 154 15.35 34.85 -25.54
C GLY A 154 13.98 35.31 -25.04
N THR A 155 13.73 35.15 -23.73
CA THR A 155 12.49 35.59 -23.09
C THR A 155 12.33 37.11 -23.13
N GLU A 156 13.39 37.89 -22.90
CA GLU A 156 13.34 39.35 -23.00
C GLU A 156 12.92 39.81 -24.40
N ARG A 157 13.49 39.20 -25.44
CA ARG A 157 13.14 39.48 -26.84
C ARG A 157 11.69 39.12 -27.15
N LEU A 158 11.22 37.97 -26.67
CA LEU A 158 9.84 37.51 -26.85
C LEU A 158 8.84 38.43 -26.15
N PHE A 159 9.04 38.73 -24.85
CA PHE A 159 8.19 39.65 -24.10
C PHE A 159 8.21 41.06 -24.67
N GLY A 160 9.40 41.57 -25.00
CA GLY A 160 9.56 42.89 -25.63
C GLY A 160 8.83 42.97 -26.97
N SER A 161 8.93 41.93 -27.81
CA SER A 161 8.22 41.83 -29.07
C SER A 161 6.70 41.73 -28.87
N ALA A 162 6.23 40.94 -27.90
CA ALA A 162 4.81 40.77 -27.62
C ALA A 162 4.18 42.08 -27.12
N VAL A 163 4.81 42.75 -26.14
CA VAL A 163 4.31 44.02 -25.60
C VAL A 163 4.31 45.11 -26.67
N LYS A 164 5.37 45.22 -27.48
CA LYS A 164 5.46 46.20 -28.56
C LYS A 164 4.34 46.00 -29.61
N THR A 165 4.09 44.75 -29.99
CA THR A 165 3.09 44.39 -31.01
C THR A 165 1.64 44.50 -30.49
N LEU A 166 1.38 44.10 -29.24
CA LEU A 166 0.03 44.11 -28.64
C LEU A 166 -0.39 45.50 -28.16
N SER A 167 0.51 46.28 -27.55
CA SER A 167 0.22 47.64 -27.05
C SER A 167 0.18 48.73 -28.13
N GLY A 168 0.45 48.37 -29.40
CA GLY A 168 0.52 49.31 -30.50
C GLY A 168 1.64 50.35 -30.33
N GLY A 169 2.72 50.01 -29.62
CA GLY A 169 3.86 50.89 -29.38
C GLY A 169 3.67 51.98 -28.32
N ARG A 170 2.53 52.05 -27.63
CA ARG A 170 2.27 53.06 -26.59
C ARG A 170 3.01 52.82 -25.27
N TRP A 171 3.42 51.59 -24.98
CA TRP A 171 4.13 51.22 -23.76
C TRP A 171 5.57 50.82 -24.09
N ARG A 172 6.54 51.72 -23.84
CA ARG A 172 7.96 51.35 -23.75
C ARG A 172 8.24 50.88 -22.32
N LEU A 173 8.47 49.59 -22.13
CA LEU A 173 9.09 49.08 -20.91
C LEU A 173 10.50 49.67 -20.82
N ARG A 174 10.74 50.52 -19.82
CA ARG A 174 12.08 51.02 -19.48
C ARG A 174 12.81 49.91 -18.71
N THR A 175 13.29 48.88 -19.41
CA THR A 175 14.27 47.95 -18.84
C THR A 175 15.60 48.68 -18.77
N SER A 176 16.02 49.01 -17.55
CA SER A 176 17.30 49.70 -17.31
C SER A 176 18.46 48.70 -17.44
N SER A 177 18.87 48.41 -18.67
CA SER A 177 20.24 47.99 -18.95
C SER A 177 21.13 49.24 -18.96
N ARG A 178 21.42 49.77 -17.77
CA ARG A 178 22.53 50.73 -17.61
C ARG A 178 23.80 49.90 -17.71
N GLU A 179 24.55 50.16 -18.78
CA GLU A 179 25.88 49.64 -19.04
C GLU A 179 26.72 49.60 -17.77
N LEU A 180 27.32 48.45 -17.48
CA LEU A 180 28.45 48.37 -16.58
C LEU A 180 29.54 49.28 -17.14
N GLY A 181 29.84 50.35 -16.42
CA GLY A 181 30.96 51.23 -16.71
C GLY A 181 32.27 50.45 -16.78
N GLY A 182 33.08 50.79 -17.78
CA GLY A 182 34.48 50.38 -17.85
C GLY A 182 35.28 50.91 -16.65
N PRO A 183 36.38 50.23 -16.30
CA PRO A 183 37.23 50.65 -15.19
C PRO A 183 38.09 51.83 -15.66
N ASN A 184 37.70 53.07 -15.30
CA ASN A 184 38.58 54.23 -15.19
C ASN A 184 37.77 55.43 -14.69
N ALA A 185 37.54 55.48 -13.37
CA ALA A 185 37.11 56.70 -12.69
C ALA A 185 37.61 56.65 -11.24
N LEU A 186 38.90 56.95 -11.08
CA LEU A 186 39.47 57.44 -9.84
C LEU A 186 40.31 58.67 -10.22
N LEU A 187 40.21 59.71 -9.39
CA LEU A 187 40.88 61.02 -9.46
C LEU A 187 40.18 61.95 -10.48
N GLU A 188 39.67 63.14 -10.16
CA GLU A 188 40.12 64.17 -9.23
C GLU A 188 38.96 64.98 -8.63
N ASP A 189 39.25 65.50 -7.44
CA ASP A 189 38.53 66.49 -6.64
C ASP A 189 38.82 67.92 -7.13
N GLY A 190 37.91 68.87 -6.84
CA GLY A 190 38.31 70.28 -6.65
C GLY A 190 37.71 71.37 -7.58
N SER A 191 36.94 72.27 -6.95
CA SER A 191 36.73 73.71 -7.25
C SER A 191 35.91 74.10 -8.50
N GLN A 192 34.70 74.68 -8.36
CA GLN A 192 34.37 76.11 -8.10
C GLN A 192 34.98 77.11 -9.12
N TYR A 193 34.17 77.67 -10.03
CA TYR A 193 33.63 79.06 -9.97
C TYR A 193 32.87 79.40 -11.27
N GLN A 194 31.82 80.22 -11.10
CA GLN A 194 30.93 80.78 -12.13
C GLN A 194 31.39 82.21 -12.53
N PRO A 195 30.68 82.94 -13.43
CA PRO A 195 30.99 83.24 -14.83
C PRO A 195 31.47 84.70 -15.02
N ILE A 196 31.63 85.22 -16.25
CA ILE A 196 31.31 86.61 -16.67
C ILE A 196 31.43 86.74 -18.19
N THR A 197 30.41 87.36 -18.77
CA THR A 197 30.23 87.78 -20.16
C THR A 197 30.96 89.08 -20.49
N LEU A 198 31.41 89.29 -21.74
CA LEU A 198 31.42 90.61 -22.38
C LEU A 198 31.53 90.51 -23.93
N SER A 199 30.66 91.29 -24.56
CA SER A 199 30.39 91.56 -25.97
C SER A 199 31.53 92.25 -26.75
N TYR A 200 31.61 92.08 -28.08
CA TYR A 200 31.22 93.11 -29.09
C TYR A 200 31.45 92.62 -30.55
N ASP A 201 30.55 93.04 -31.43
CA ASP A 201 30.53 92.92 -32.90
C ASP A 201 31.70 93.63 -33.61
N SER A 202 32.06 93.17 -34.82
CA SER A 202 31.81 93.88 -36.10
C SER A 202 32.65 93.34 -37.27
N ASP A 203 31.91 92.80 -38.25
CA ASP A 203 31.91 93.13 -39.69
C ASP A 203 33.20 93.18 -40.53
N LEU A 204 33.19 92.38 -41.62
CA LEU A 204 33.68 92.79 -42.93
C LEU A 204 33.00 91.99 -44.06
N GLU A 205 32.11 92.68 -44.80
CA GLU A 205 31.65 92.36 -46.17
C GLU A 205 32.83 92.52 -47.19
N CYS A 206 32.84 92.03 -48.43
CA CYS A 206 31.78 92.03 -49.43
C CYS A 206 32.16 91.22 -50.70
N SER A 207 31.12 90.85 -51.47
CA SER A 207 31.06 90.60 -52.94
C SER A 207 31.67 89.30 -53.48
N SER A 208 31.06 88.52 -54.38
CA SER A 208 29.77 88.51 -55.11
C SER A 208 29.69 87.22 -55.95
N GLY A 209 28.49 86.70 -56.23
CA GLY A 209 28.23 85.98 -57.47
C GLY A 209 27.53 84.62 -57.37
N GLU A 210 26.22 84.67 -57.60
CA GLU A 210 25.40 83.69 -58.34
C GLU A 210 25.00 82.34 -57.71
N ALA A 211 23.84 81.88 -58.18
CA ALA A 211 22.86 81.08 -57.46
C ALA A 211 22.76 79.62 -57.97
N GLU A 212 22.02 78.84 -57.18
CA GLU A 212 21.34 77.56 -57.49
C GLU A 212 22.16 76.26 -57.56
N GLU A 213 22.13 75.48 -56.47
CA GLU A 213 21.25 74.30 -56.24
C GLU A 213 21.70 73.52 -54.98
N PRO A 214 20.84 73.24 -53.98
CA PRO A 214 21.18 72.36 -52.87
C PRO A 214 20.79 70.89 -53.13
N LEU A 215 21.76 70.00 -52.91
CA LEU A 215 21.65 68.53 -52.87
C LEU A 215 20.46 68.04 -52.02
N PRO A 216 19.78 66.93 -52.42
CA PRO A 216 18.57 66.50 -51.75
C PRO A 216 18.85 65.88 -50.38
N TYR A 217 18.17 66.45 -49.39
CA TYR A 217 17.91 65.85 -48.07
C TYR A 217 17.06 64.59 -48.23
N VAL A 218 17.66 63.42 -47.98
CA VAL A 218 16.93 62.14 -47.88
C VAL A 218 16.08 62.19 -46.61
N THR A 219 14.79 62.42 -46.78
CA THR A 219 13.79 62.16 -45.74
C THR A 219 13.51 60.66 -45.70
N GLU A 220 13.91 59.99 -44.62
CA GLU A 220 13.38 58.66 -44.27
C GLU A 220 11.86 58.80 -44.09
N LYS A 221 11.12 58.28 -45.06
CA LYS A 221 9.67 58.24 -45.06
C LYS A 221 9.22 57.17 -44.07
N ASP A 222 8.78 57.58 -42.88
CA ASP A 222 8.12 56.72 -41.89
C ASP A 222 6.84 56.13 -42.50
N SER A 223 6.96 54.98 -43.17
CA SER A 223 5.82 54.23 -43.69
C SER A 223 5.12 53.53 -42.53
N THR A 224 3.98 54.10 -42.12
CA THR A 224 3.13 53.43 -41.15
C THR A 224 2.65 52.08 -41.74
N PRO A 225 2.89 50.93 -41.08
CA PRO A 225 2.53 49.64 -41.66
C PRO A 225 1.03 49.54 -41.85
N SER A 226 0.59 48.93 -42.96
CA SER A 226 -0.81 48.75 -43.32
C SER A 226 -1.59 48.03 -42.21
N PHE A 227 -2.91 48.31 -42.10
CA PHE A 227 -3.80 47.67 -41.12
C PHE A 227 -3.68 46.13 -41.13
N MET A 228 -3.57 45.52 -42.31
CA MET A 228 -3.35 44.08 -42.47
C MET A 228 -2.02 43.62 -41.88
N LEU A 229 -0.90 44.32 -42.10
CA LEU A 229 0.39 43.93 -41.53
C LEU A 229 0.39 43.98 -40.00
N ARG A 230 -0.29 44.96 -39.41
CA ARG A 230 -0.46 45.06 -37.94
C ARG A 230 -1.34 43.93 -37.40
N TRP A 231 -2.40 43.57 -38.13
CA TRP A 231 -3.25 42.44 -37.79
C TRP A 231 -2.53 41.11 -37.88
N LEU A 232 -1.77 40.87 -38.97
CA LEU A 232 -0.94 39.68 -39.13
C LEU A 232 0.14 39.58 -38.05
N ALA A 233 0.75 40.71 -37.66
CA ALA A 233 1.72 40.75 -36.55
C ALA A 233 1.06 40.40 -35.20
N ARG A 234 -0.16 40.88 -34.94
CA ARG A 234 -0.93 40.54 -33.73
C ARG A 234 -1.44 39.09 -33.74
N ALA A 235 -1.84 38.58 -34.90
CA ALA A 235 -2.32 37.21 -35.08
C ALA A 235 -1.28 36.18 -34.62
N LYS A 236 0.02 36.44 -34.82
CA LYS A 236 1.12 35.58 -34.33
C LYS A 236 1.06 35.29 -32.82
N PHE A 237 0.52 36.20 -32.02
CA PHE A 237 0.37 36.04 -30.57
C PHE A 237 -1.07 35.69 -30.16
N LEU A 238 -2.08 36.27 -30.83
CA LEU A 238 -3.48 36.08 -30.47
C LEU A 238 -4.05 34.73 -30.92
N VAL A 239 -3.61 34.18 -32.06
CA VAL A 239 -4.12 32.89 -32.56
C VAL A 239 -3.73 31.75 -31.64
N PRO A 240 -2.45 31.56 -31.22
CA PRO A 240 -2.10 30.50 -30.27
C PRO A 240 -2.85 30.61 -28.94
N ILE A 241 -2.99 31.83 -28.39
CA ILE A 241 -3.74 32.07 -27.15
C ILE A 241 -5.21 31.71 -27.34
N GLY A 242 -5.83 32.15 -28.43
CA GLY A 242 -7.22 31.82 -28.77
C GLY A 242 -7.43 30.32 -28.94
N THR A 243 -6.51 29.62 -29.61
CA THR A 243 -6.55 28.17 -29.78
C THR A 243 -6.47 27.45 -28.43
N VAL A 244 -5.56 27.84 -27.54
CA VAL A 244 -5.46 27.25 -26.19
C VAL A 244 -6.74 27.49 -25.38
N LEU A 245 -7.32 28.69 -25.45
CA LEU A 245 -8.59 29.00 -24.75
C LEU A 245 -9.76 28.16 -25.27
N VAL A 246 -9.88 28.02 -26.59
CA VAL A 246 -10.91 27.15 -27.19
C VAL A 246 -10.71 25.70 -26.78
N LEU A 247 -9.47 25.20 -26.84
CA LEU A 247 -9.16 23.84 -26.41
C LEU A 247 -9.46 23.64 -24.92
N LEU A 248 -9.16 24.60 -24.05
CA LEU A 248 -9.50 24.53 -22.61
C LEU A 248 -11.01 24.50 -22.34
N LEU A 249 -11.83 25.09 -23.21
CA LEU A 249 -13.29 25.06 -23.10
C LEU A 249 -13.90 23.75 -23.58
N VAL A 250 -13.34 23.18 -24.67
CA VAL A 250 -13.86 21.96 -25.30
C VAL A 250 -13.30 20.69 -24.67
N ARG A 251 -12.11 20.76 -24.08
CA ARG A 251 -11.45 19.62 -23.42
C ARG A 251 -12.25 19.16 -22.19
N PRO A 252 -12.36 17.85 -21.93
CA PRO A 252 -12.91 17.34 -20.68
C PRO A 252 -12.16 17.91 -19.47
N LYS A 253 -12.90 18.18 -18.38
CA LYS A 253 -12.33 18.76 -17.14
C LYS A 253 -11.89 17.71 -16.13
N HIS A 254 -12.40 16.48 -16.25
CA HIS A 254 -12.10 15.38 -15.34
C HIS A 254 -10.73 14.75 -15.65
N PHE A 255 -10.33 13.76 -14.84
CA PHE A 255 -9.12 12.99 -15.07
C PHE A 255 -9.14 12.36 -16.48
N PRO A 256 -8.01 12.34 -17.23
CA PRO A 256 -6.67 12.75 -16.85
C PRO A 256 -6.37 14.22 -17.19
N PHE A 257 -7.21 14.87 -17.99
CA PHE A 257 -6.94 16.20 -18.56
C PHE A 257 -6.71 17.30 -17.51
N GLY A 258 -7.55 17.32 -16.47
CA GLY A 258 -7.39 18.24 -15.34
C GLY A 258 -6.07 18.00 -14.61
N HIS A 259 -5.79 16.73 -14.29
CA HIS A 259 -4.57 16.31 -13.57
C HIS A 259 -3.31 16.65 -14.36
N MET A 260 -3.24 16.29 -15.65
CA MET A 260 -2.11 16.59 -16.53
C MET A 260 -1.87 18.09 -16.75
N SER A 261 -2.84 18.95 -16.40
CA SER A 261 -2.66 20.41 -16.44
C SER A 261 -1.95 20.96 -15.21
N ASN A 262 -1.84 20.18 -14.13
CA ASN A 262 -1.22 20.61 -12.89
C ASN A 262 0.24 21.04 -13.11
N SER A 263 0.69 22.01 -12.32
CA SER A 263 2.04 22.55 -12.36
C SER A 263 2.49 22.84 -10.93
N LEU A 264 3.78 22.60 -10.66
CA LEU A 264 4.34 22.53 -9.31
C LEU A 264 3.97 23.75 -8.41
N PRO A 265 4.04 25.02 -8.88
CA PRO A 265 3.65 26.16 -8.06
C PRO A 265 2.18 26.17 -7.63
N PHE A 266 1.28 25.61 -8.43
CA PHE A 266 -0.14 25.54 -8.13
C PHE A 266 -0.48 24.32 -7.26
N THR A 267 0.16 23.17 -7.50
CA THR A 267 -0.03 22.00 -6.65
C THR A 267 0.50 22.26 -5.24
N LEU A 268 1.54 23.09 -5.07
CA LEU A 268 1.97 23.54 -3.75
C LEU A 268 0.89 24.32 -2.98
N TRP A 269 -0.07 24.93 -3.67
CA TRP A 269 -1.23 25.55 -3.02
C TRP A 269 -2.19 24.51 -2.41
N GLU A 270 -2.16 23.26 -2.90
CA GLU A 270 -3.00 22.19 -2.35
C GLU A 270 -2.67 21.90 -0.88
N VAL A 271 -1.44 22.18 -0.43
CA VAL A 271 -1.02 22.19 1.00
C VAL A 271 -1.98 23.01 1.86
N LEU A 272 -2.59 24.05 1.29
CA LEU A 272 -3.50 24.99 1.96
C LEU A 272 -4.98 24.67 1.71
N SER A 273 -5.30 23.73 0.81
CA SER A 273 -6.67 23.36 0.43
C SER A 273 -7.22 22.22 1.29
N LYS A 274 -8.56 22.11 1.39
CA LYS A 274 -9.24 20.97 2.05
C LYS A 274 -9.58 19.90 1.00
N PRO A 275 -9.38 18.61 1.26
CA PRO A 275 -9.63 17.59 0.24
C PRO A 275 -11.13 17.26 0.11
N THR A 276 -11.50 16.61 -1.00
CA THR A 276 -12.83 16.73 -1.61
C THR A 276 -13.75 15.51 -1.52
N ASP A 277 -13.32 14.37 -0.98
CA ASP A 277 -14.16 13.15 -0.92
C ASP A 277 -14.58 12.80 0.53
N GLU A 278 -15.89 12.75 0.77
CA GLU A 278 -16.47 12.48 2.10
C GLU A 278 -16.11 11.10 2.64
N MET A 279 -15.83 10.11 1.77
CA MET A 279 -15.40 8.77 2.20
C MET A 279 -14.03 8.77 2.90
N CYS A 280 -13.23 9.83 2.73
CA CYS A 280 -11.91 9.96 3.34
C CYS A 280 -11.92 10.52 4.74
N PHE A 281 -12.71 11.56 5.03
CA PHE A 281 -12.47 12.41 6.20
C PHE A 281 -13.06 11.89 7.51
N GLY A 282 -13.77 10.76 7.48
CA GLY A 282 -14.48 10.24 8.64
C GLY A 282 -15.65 11.13 9.02
N SER A 283 -16.68 10.54 9.62
CA SER A 283 -18.01 11.12 9.86
C SER A 283 -18.90 11.23 8.61
N LEU A 284 -19.77 10.23 8.41
CA LEU A 284 -20.98 10.42 7.62
C LEU A 284 -21.90 11.40 8.38
N SER A 285 -22.20 12.55 7.80
CA SER A 285 -23.29 13.42 8.28
C SER A 285 -24.62 12.90 7.71
N GLY A 286 -25.14 11.78 8.21
CA GLY A 286 -26.38 11.19 7.70
C GLY A 286 -26.71 9.81 8.26
N GLU A 287 -27.82 9.21 7.83
CA GLU A 287 -28.15 7.80 8.10
C GLU A 287 -27.20 6.88 7.33
N PHE A 288 -26.85 5.73 7.93
CA PHE A 288 -26.01 4.72 7.27
C PHE A 288 -26.68 4.20 5.98
N PRO A 289 -25.97 4.13 4.84
CA PRO A 289 -26.61 3.75 3.58
C PRO A 289 -27.06 2.29 3.59
N ALA A 290 -28.24 2.04 3.02
CA ALA A 290 -28.75 0.69 2.78
C ALA A 290 -27.84 -0.09 1.82
N PHE A 291 -27.96 -1.42 1.84
CA PHE A 291 -27.23 -2.29 0.91
C PHE A 291 -27.62 -1.95 -0.54
N PRO A 292 -26.66 -1.75 -1.46
CA PRO A 292 -26.94 -1.18 -2.78
C PRO A 292 -27.67 -2.10 -3.76
N LEU A 293 -27.85 -3.38 -3.42
CA LEU A 293 -28.58 -4.36 -4.23
C LEU A 293 -29.80 -4.87 -3.45
N PRO A 294 -30.86 -4.05 -3.30
CA PRO A 294 -31.98 -4.33 -2.40
C PRO A 294 -32.76 -5.59 -2.75
N ASP A 295 -32.87 -5.92 -4.04
CA ASP A 295 -33.57 -7.12 -4.51
C ASP A 295 -32.94 -8.41 -3.96
N LEU A 296 -31.63 -8.40 -3.75
CA LEU A 296 -30.89 -9.56 -3.24
C LEU A 296 -31.06 -9.79 -1.73
N VAL A 297 -31.57 -8.79 -1.00
CA VAL A 297 -31.79 -8.82 0.46
C VAL A 297 -33.27 -8.73 0.84
N ALA A 298 -34.17 -8.75 -0.14
CA ALA A 298 -35.61 -8.77 0.07
C ALA A 298 -36.06 -10.03 0.85
N GLU A 299 -37.18 -9.92 1.56
CA GLU A 299 -37.72 -10.97 2.45
C GLU A 299 -37.91 -12.33 1.76
N ILE A 300 -38.24 -12.33 0.46
CA ILE A 300 -38.35 -13.55 -0.36
C ILE A 300 -37.06 -14.38 -0.39
N ASN A 301 -35.91 -13.74 -0.15
CA ASN A 301 -34.59 -14.34 -0.17
C ASN A 301 -34.07 -14.71 1.22
N TRP A 302 -34.81 -14.45 2.29
CA TRP A 302 -34.38 -14.76 3.67
C TRP A 302 -34.35 -16.27 3.94
N GLU A 303 -33.46 -16.67 4.84
CA GLU A 303 -33.26 -18.07 5.23
C GLU A 303 -33.65 -18.22 6.70
N PRO A 304 -34.73 -18.97 7.02
CA PRO A 304 -35.16 -19.11 8.40
C PRO A 304 -34.14 -19.90 9.22
N ALA A 305 -34.12 -19.67 10.52
CA ALA A 305 -33.34 -20.47 11.45
C ALA A 305 -33.74 -21.96 11.36
N ASN A 306 -32.75 -22.85 11.42
CA ASN A 306 -32.96 -24.29 11.35
C ASN A 306 -31.87 -25.04 12.13
N GLY A 307 -32.25 -25.71 13.22
CA GLY A 307 -31.28 -26.35 14.12
C GLY A 307 -30.30 -25.32 14.68
N ASP A 308 -29.00 -25.56 14.52
CA ASP A 308 -27.92 -24.67 14.96
C ASP A 308 -27.67 -23.49 13.99
N PHE A 309 -28.25 -23.52 12.79
CA PHE A 309 -28.15 -22.40 11.86
C PHE A 309 -29.04 -21.24 12.34
N PRO A 310 -28.47 -20.07 12.68
CA PRO A 310 -29.22 -18.97 13.29
C PRO A 310 -30.16 -18.23 12.32
N GLY A 311 -30.14 -18.56 11.04
CA GLY A 311 -30.88 -17.86 9.99
C GLY A 311 -30.07 -16.75 9.30
N TRP A 312 -30.68 -16.17 8.27
CA TRP A 312 -30.17 -15.03 7.52
C TRP A 312 -31.33 -14.12 7.09
N GLU A 313 -31.40 -12.94 7.72
CA GLU A 313 -32.51 -11.99 7.63
C GLU A 313 -31.98 -10.53 7.63
N PRO A 314 -31.35 -10.08 6.53
CA PRO A 314 -30.85 -8.71 6.43
C PRO A 314 -32.00 -7.69 6.41
N LYS A 315 -32.15 -6.92 7.48
CA LYS A 315 -33.16 -5.85 7.56
C LYS A 315 -32.75 -4.64 6.71
N VAL A 316 -33.65 -4.18 5.84
CA VAL A 316 -33.44 -3.07 4.89
C VAL A 316 -33.39 -1.71 5.60
N ASN A 317 -34.20 -1.52 6.65
CA ASN A 317 -34.17 -0.36 7.54
C ASN A 317 -33.69 -0.80 8.92
N ARG A 318 -32.40 -0.59 9.23
CA ARG A 318 -31.78 -1.15 10.43
C ARG A 318 -32.01 -0.27 11.65
N THR A 319 -32.82 -0.74 12.60
CA THR A 319 -32.56 -0.45 14.03
C THR A 319 -31.53 -1.45 14.50
N PHE A 320 -30.28 -1.02 14.59
CA PHE A 320 -29.19 -1.89 15.03
C PHE A 320 -29.40 -2.26 16.50
N ASP A 321 -29.36 -3.55 16.80
CA ASP A 321 -29.43 -3.99 18.19
C ASP A 321 -28.13 -3.61 18.90
N LYS A 322 -28.27 -2.94 20.04
CA LYS A 322 -27.12 -2.48 20.83
C LYS A 322 -26.55 -3.60 21.69
N HIS A 323 -27.33 -4.65 21.93
CA HIS A 323 -26.95 -5.75 22.81
C HIS A 323 -27.32 -7.08 22.16
N LEU A 324 -26.30 -7.88 21.85
CA LEU A 324 -26.50 -9.28 21.51
C LEU A 324 -26.79 -10.05 22.79
N GLU A 325 -27.74 -10.98 22.73
CA GLU A 325 -27.99 -11.88 23.85
C GLU A 325 -26.74 -12.75 24.10
N ARG A 326 -26.30 -12.80 25.36
CA ARG A 326 -25.14 -13.62 25.75
C ARG A 326 -25.49 -15.10 25.63
N PRO A 327 -24.75 -15.90 24.84
CA PRO A 327 -24.98 -17.34 24.77
C PRO A 327 -24.76 -18.02 26.12
N SER A 328 -25.54 -19.06 26.41
CA SER A 328 -25.46 -19.81 27.69
C SER A 328 -24.11 -20.47 27.94
N TRP A 329 -23.40 -20.84 26.87
CA TRP A 329 -22.06 -21.44 26.93
C TRP A 329 -20.96 -20.42 27.24
N LEU A 330 -21.21 -19.12 27.07
CA LEU A 330 -20.25 -18.07 27.36
C LEU A 330 -20.30 -17.75 28.87
N PRO A 331 -19.17 -17.71 29.59
CA PRO A 331 -19.14 -17.42 31.04
C PRO A 331 -19.80 -16.09 31.42
N GLU A 332 -20.26 -15.97 32.67
CA GLU A 332 -20.76 -14.68 33.20
C GLU A 332 -19.64 -13.66 33.38
N GLU A 333 -18.45 -14.13 33.76
CA GLU A 333 -17.26 -13.28 33.84
C GLU A 333 -16.81 -12.85 32.44
N PRO A 334 -16.58 -11.55 32.20
CA PRO A 334 -16.19 -11.07 30.90
C PRO A 334 -14.86 -11.68 30.40
N MET A 335 -14.87 -12.13 29.15
CA MET A 335 -13.71 -12.74 28.49
C MET A 335 -13.20 -11.86 27.35
N HIS A 336 -11.86 -11.77 27.27
CA HIS A 336 -11.17 -11.07 26.21
C HIS A 336 -11.48 -11.66 24.83
N GLY A 337 -11.75 -10.82 23.84
CA GLY A 337 -12.21 -11.18 22.49
C GLY A 337 -13.71 -11.48 22.37
N PHE A 338 -14.45 -11.56 23.48
CA PHE A 338 -15.89 -11.84 23.51
C PHE A 338 -16.72 -10.64 23.99
N GLU A 339 -16.15 -9.43 24.02
CA GLU A 339 -16.76 -8.28 24.68
C GLU A 339 -18.08 -7.86 24.04
N ARG A 340 -18.33 -8.21 22.77
CA ARG A 340 -19.58 -7.91 22.05
C ARG A 340 -20.85 -8.51 22.70
N TRP A 341 -20.71 -9.56 23.52
CA TRP A 341 -21.82 -10.21 24.23
C TRP A 341 -21.98 -9.76 25.68
N TYR A 342 -21.12 -8.85 26.15
CA TYR A 342 -21.17 -8.32 27.50
C TYR A 342 -21.57 -6.84 27.48
N ASN A 343 -22.04 -6.33 28.62
CA ASN A 343 -22.28 -4.91 28.77
C ASN A 343 -20.94 -4.18 28.89
N GLU A 344 -20.74 -3.11 28.12
CA GLU A 344 -19.49 -2.33 28.10
C GLU A 344 -19.10 -1.84 29.51
N SER A 345 -20.08 -1.57 30.38
CA SER A 345 -19.85 -1.16 31.77
C SER A 345 -19.17 -2.22 32.65
N LEU A 346 -19.22 -3.51 32.28
CA LEU A 346 -18.58 -4.60 33.03
C LEU A 346 -17.06 -4.61 32.84
N PHE A 347 -16.55 -4.02 31.76
CA PHE A 347 -15.12 -3.81 31.55
C PHE A 347 -14.63 -2.47 32.16
N GLU A 348 -15.55 -1.62 32.62
CA GLU A 348 -15.28 -0.36 33.31
C GLU A 348 -15.50 -0.53 34.83
N GLY A 349 -14.52 -1.09 35.54
CA GLY A 349 -14.63 -1.31 36.98
C GLY A 349 -14.88 -0.03 37.81
N PRO A 350 -15.39 -0.14 39.06
CA PRO A 350 -15.90 1.00 39.87
C PRO A 350 -14.87 2.03 40.34
N HIS A 351 -13.58 1.81 40.07
CA HIS A 351 -12.53 2.78 40.30
C HIS A 351 -11.52 2.64 39.18
N GLY A 352 -11.13 3.74 38.54
CA GLY A 352 -10.05 3.83 37.56
C GLY A 352 -8.68 3.48 38.14
N ARG A 353 -8.51 2.26 38.62
CA ARG A 353 -7.23 1.61 38.87
C ARG A 353 -6.85 0.90 37.59
N LYS A 354 -5.69 1.30 37.06
CA LYS A 354 -4.88 0.61 36.06
C LYS A 354 -5.14 -0.90 36.12
N GLY A 355 -5.64 -1.46 35.02
CA GLY A 355 -5.82 -2.89 34.89
C GLY A 355 -4.56 -3.63 35.31
N HIS A 356 -4.74 -4.65 36.15
CA HIS A 356 -3.72 -5.60 36.55
C HIS A 356 -3.15 -6.30 35.30
N HIS A 357 -2.12 -5.70 34.71
CA HIS A 357 -1.11 -6.44 33.95
C HIS A 357 -0.01 -6.84 34.93
N ASP A 358 -0.28 -7.86 35.74
CA ASP A 358 0.73 -8.46 36.62
C ASP A 358 0.59 -9.99 36.52
N HIS A 359 0.97 -10.53 35.36
CA HIS A 359 1.45 -11.90 35.26
C HIS A 359 2.97 -11.82 35.17
N GLY A 360 3.64 -12.41 36.17
CA GLY A 360 5.08 -12.26 36.45
C GLY A 360 6.01 -12.84 35.39
N GLY A 361 6.15 -12.14 34.27
CA GLY A 361 7.31 -12.17 33.38
C GLY A 361 8.31 -11.04 33.69
N PRO A 362 9.53 -11.07 33.12
CA PRO A 362 10.57 -10.09 33.43
C PRO A 362 10.13 -8.63 33.11
N PRO A 363 10.74 -7.62 33.77
CA PRO A 363 10.13 -6.31 33.92
C PRO A 363 9.97 -5.58 32.58
N ARG A 364 8.70 -5.28 32.26
CA ARG A 364 8.29 -4.39 31.17
C ARG A 364 8.87 -2.98 31.40
N GLY A 365 9.55 -2.43 30.39
CA GLY A 365 10.22 -1.13 30.48
C GLY A 365 9.28 0.05 30.81
N PRO A 366 9.77 1.11 31.47
CA PRO A 366 8.93 2.21 31.92
C PRO A 366 8.63 3.16 30.74
N GLY A 367 7.36 3.33 30.38
CA GLY A 367 6.98 4.40 29.43
C GLY A 367 5.61 4.31 28.75
N ARG A 368 4.88 3.20 28.81
CA ARG A 368 3.62 3.06 28.05
C ARG A 368 2.46 3.80 28.75
N ARG A 369 2.07 4.95 28.19
CA ARG A 369 0.74 5.55 28.46
C ARG A 369 -0.31 4.78 27.65
N PRO A 370 -1.48 4.45 28.21
CA PRO A 370 -2.57 3.90 27.42
C PRO A 370 -2.97 4.92 26.33
N PRO A 371 -3.33 4.47 25.12
CA PRO A 371 -3.75 5.37 24.06
C PRO A 371 -4.97 6.20 24.51
N PRO A 372 -5.09 7.47 24.09
CA PRO A 372 -6.24 8.30 24.44
C PRO A 372 -7.53 7.65 23.97
N ARG A 373 -8.56 7.58 24.84
CA ARG A 373 -9.92 7.26 24.41
C ARG A 373 -10.37 8.31 23.38
N HIS A 374 -10.60 7.88 22.15
CA HIS A 374 -11.04 8.78 21.07
C HIS A 374 -12.46 9.29 21.34
N ARG A 375 -12.69 10.58 21.02
CA ARG A 375 -14.02 11.22 21.08
C ARG A 375 -14.98 10.58 20.10
N ASP A 376 -16.23 10.47 20.54
CA ASP A 376 -17.37 9.87 19.85
C ASP A 376 -17.59 10.39 18.41
N GLY A 377 -17.17 9.60 17.42
CA GLY A 377 -17.64 9.71 16.04
C GLY A 377 -19.00 9.02 15.86
N TYR A 378 -19.68 9.23 14.72
CA TYR A 378 -20.97 8.60 14.39
C TYR A 378 -21.00 7.07 14.62
N PHE A 379 -19.86 6.39 14.45
CA PHE A 379 -19.68 4.95 14.64
C PHE A 379 -19.27 4.52 16.06
N SER A 380 -19.15 5.44 17.03
CA SER A 380 -18.72 5.13 18.41
C SER A 380 -19.83 4.51 19.28
N LYS A 381 -21.08 4.50 18.81
CA LYS A 381 -22.21 3.99 19.58
C LYS A 381 -22.47 2.51 19.27
N GLY A 382 -21.86 1.61 20.05
CA GLY A 382 -22.41 0.31 20.47
C GLY A 382 -23.12 -0.59 19.45
N ILE A 383 -22.75 -0.60 18.17
CA ILE A 383 -23.33 -1.53 17.19
C ILE A 383 -22.37 -2.71 17.02
N ASN A 384 -22.83 -3.90 17.36
CA ASN A 384 -22.09 -5.13 17.15
C ASN A 384 -22.30 -5.68 15.74
N TYR A 385 -21.31 -6.41 15.23
CA TYR A 385 -21.50 -7.22 14.04
C TYR A 385 -22.43 -8.39 14.36
N ASP A 386 -23.45 -8.60 13.51
CA ASP A 386 -24.40 -9.70 13.59
C ASP A 386 -24.43 -10.41 12.24
N PRO A 387 -24.05 -11.70 12.18
CA PRO A 387 -23.99 -12.46 10.94
C PRO A 387 -25.39 -12.78 10.37
N ILE A 388 -26.48 -12.68 11.13
CA ILE A 388 -27.84 -12.89 10.62
C ILE A 388 -28.24 -11.74 9.68
N THR A 389 -27.82 -10.52 10.02
CA THR A 389 -28.21 -9.29 9.30
C THR A 389 -27.19 -8.83 8.26
N ASP A 390 -26.10 -9.58 8.08
CA ASP A 390 -25.03 -9.27 7.13
C ASP A 390 -25.43 -9.62 5.68
N PRO A 391 -25.63 -8.63 4.79
CA PRO A 391 -26.07 -8.88 3.42
C PRO A 391 -25.05 -9.64 2.57
N LEU A 392 -23.76 -9.61 2.92
CA LEU A 392 -22.68 -10.27 2.17
C LEU A 392 -22.46 -11.72 2.59
N ARG A 393 -22.97 -12.13 3.75
CA ARG A 393 -22.71 -13.46 4.30
C ARG A 393 -23.36 -14.56 3.47
N LEU A 394 -22.54 -15.51 3.03
CA LEU A 394 -22.97 -16.80 2.49
C LEU A 394 -22.43 -17.92 3.38
N SER A 395 -23.30 -18.84 3.79
CA SER A 395 -22.93 -20.00 4.60
C SER A 395 -23.07 -21.28 3.79
N ASN A 396 -22.12 -22.19 3.96
CA ASN A 396 -22.14 -23.56 3.45
C ASN A 396 -22.23 -24.62 4.56
N LEU A 397 -22.50 -24.20 5.80
CA LEU A 397 -22.59 -25.10 6.95
C LEU A 397 -23.85 -25.99 6.91
N ASP A 398 -24.83 -25.65 6.07
CA ASP A 398 -26.00 -26.48 5.74
C ASP A 398 -25.64 -27.63 4.78
N GLN A 399 -24.48 -27.57 4.12
CA GLN A 399 -23.97 -28.64 3.26
C GLN A 399 -23.25 -29.71 4.08
N GLY A 400 -23.26 -30.95 3.60
CA GLY A 400 -22.41 -32.00 4.15
C GLY A 400 -20.92 -31.69 3.97
N LEU A 401 -20.07 -32.45 4.66
CA LEU A 401 -18.63 -32.46 4.38
C LEU A 401 -18.38 -32.91 2.94
N ILE A 402 -17.27 -32.46 2.35
CA ILE A 402 -16.81 -32.99 1.05
C ILE A 402 -16.65 -34.51 1.17
N ASP A 403 -17.17 -35.27 0.21
CA ASP A 403 -17.29 -36.74 0.29
C ASP A 403 -15.98 -37.46 0.66
N SER A 404 -14.85 -37.01 0.10
CA SER A 404 -13.52 -37.55 0.41
C SER A 404 -13.12 -37.31 1.86
N ILE A 405 -13.39 -36.11 2.40
CA ILE A 405 -13.16 -35.79 3.82
C ILE A 405 -14.08 -36.63 4.70
N ALA A 406 -15.37 -36.71 4.36
CA ALA A 406 -16.35 -37.51 5.11
C ALA A 406 -15.94 -38.99 5.18
N ALA A 407 -15.47 -39.56 4.07
CA ALA A 407 -14.95 -40.92 4.01
C ALA A 407 -13.71 -41.09 4.90
N THR A 408 -12.72 -40.21 4.77
CA THR A 408 -11.50 -40.23 5.58
C THR A 408 -11.80 -40.13 7.08
N LEU A 409 -12.68 -39.23 7.50
CA LEU A 409 -13.05 -39.07 8.91
C LEU A 409 -13.83 -40.27 9.48
N LYS A 410 -14.49 -41.06 8.61
CA LYS A 410 -15.18 -42.29 9.00
C LYS A 410 -14.22 -43.48 9.11
N GLU A 411 -13.24 -43.56 8.21
CA GLU A 411 -12.26 -44.66 8.14
C GLU A 411 -11.11 -44.49 9.14
N HIS A 412 -10.66 -43.26 9.33
CA HIS A 412 -9.53 -42.92 10.19
C HIS A 412 -10.00 -42.07 11.37
N LYS A 413 -9.49 -42.38 12.57
CA LYS A 413 -9.67 -41.51 13.73
C LYS A 413 -8.68 -40.34 13.63
N VAL A 414 -9.05 -39.31 12.88
CA VAL A 414 -8.28 -38.06 12.80
C VAL A 414 -8.38 -37.32 14.14
N ALA A 415 -7.22 -36.93 14.67
CA ALA A 415 -7.08 -36.25 15.95
C ALA A 415 -6.06 -35.11 15.79
N ILE A 416 -6.52 -33.88 15.94
CA ILE A 416 -5.72 -32.67 15.82
C ILE A 416 -5.43 -32.19 17.24
N LYS A 417 -4.24 -32.46 17.74
CA LYS A 417 -3.79 -32.02 19.06
C LYS A 417 -3.21 -30.62 19.04
N HIS A 418 -2.38 -30.31 18.03
CA HIS A 418 -1.76 -29.01 17.85
C HIS A 418 -2.22 -28.34 16.55
N VAL A 419 -2.15 -27.02 16.50
CA VAL A 419 -2.39 -26.23 15.29
C VAL A 419 -1.20 -25.28 15.10
N VAL A 420 -0.58 -25.32 13.92
CA VAL A 420 0.50 -24.42 13.51
C VAL A 420 0.01 -23.59 12.35
N LEU A 421 0.00 -22.26 12.48
CA LEU A 421 -0.35 -21.32 11.42
C LEU A 421 0.91 -20.60 10.96
N LEU A 422 1.39 -20.93 9.75
CA LEU A 422 2.51 -20.26 9.09
C LEU A 422 1.99 -19.14 8.20
N SER A 423 2.27 -17.90 8.58
CA SER A 423 2.04 -16.72 7.75
C SER A 423 3.30 -16.44 6.93
N LEU A 424 3.18 -16.64 5.63
CA LEU A 424 4.27 -16.58 4.67
C LEU A 424 4.37 -15.16 4.10
N GLU A 425 5.39 -14.40 4.51
CA GLU A 425 5.60 -13.02 4.07
C GLU A 425 5.83 -12.98 2.57
N CYS A 426 5.23 -11.99 1.90
CA CYS A 426 5.42 -11.66 0.49
C CYS A 426 5.31 -12.88 -0.47
N THR A 427 4.59 -13.92 -0.09
CA THR A 427 4.57 -15.20 -0.81
C THR A 427 3.41 -15.27 -1.77
N ARG A 428 3.72 -15.33 -3.06
CA ARG A 428 2.75 -15.43 -4.15
C ARG A 428 2.34 -16.87 -4.40
N LYS A 429 1.10 -17.08 -4.89
CA LYS A 429 0.62 -18.43 -5.26
C LYS A 429 1.44 -19.07 -6.39
N ASP A 430 1.90 -18.29 -7.35
CA ASP A 430 2.70 -18.77 -8.49
C ASP A 430 4.17 -19.04 -8.15
N ALA A 431 4.57 -18.81 -6.90
CA ALA A 431 5.83 -19.20 -6.30
C ALA A 431 5.64 -20.26 -5.18
N PHE A 432 4.45 -20.89 -5.06
CA PHE A 432 4.16 -21.88 -4.01
C PHE A 432 3.19 -23.00 -4.48
N PRO A 433 3.70 -24.04 -5.15
CA PRO A 433 5.07 -24.18 -5.67
C PRO A 433 5.30 -23.35 -6.94
N PHE A 434 6.56 -23.06 -7.24
CA PHE A 434 6.98 -22.48 -8.51
C PHE A 434 6.77 -23.47 -9.66
N LYS A 435 6.18 -22.99 -10.76
CA LYS A 435 5.75 -23.85 -11.87
C LYS A 435 6.44 -23.50 -13.19
N LYS A 436 6.82 -24.54 -13.92
CA LYS A 436 7.26 -24.46 -15.31
C LYS A 436 6.12 -23.96 -16.20
N GLY A 437 6.40 -23.01 -17.07
CA GLY A 437 5.41 -22.35 -17.93
C GLY A 437 4.53 -21.33 -17.21
N SER A 438 4.85 -20.98 -15.96
CA SER A 438 4.27 -19.80 -15.31
C SER A 438 4.79 -18.50 -15.94
N HIS A 439 4.14 -17.37 -15.65
CA HIS A 439 4.58 -16.07 -16.16
C HIS A 439 6.00 -15.71 -15.71
N ILE A 440 6.32 -15.92 -14.42
CA ILE A 440 7.67 -15.71 -13.88
C ILE A 440 8.68 -16.64 -14.58
N HIS A 441 8.31 -17.91 -14.84
CA HIS A 441 9.17 -18.83 -15.61
C HIS A 441 9.47 -18.28 -17.00
N ASP A 442 8.46 -17.77 -17.72
CA ASP A 442 8.67 -17.15 -19.04
C ASP A 442 9.58 -15.91 -18.97
N VAL A 443 9.45 -15.09 -17.93
CA VAL A 443 10.33 -13.93 -17.68
C VAL A 443 11.77 -14.38 -17.46
N ILE A 444 11.98 -15.39 -16.61
CA ILE A 444 13.30 -15.98 -16.36
C ILE A 444 13.90 -16.50 -17.67
N MET A 445 13.14 -17.26 -18.45
CA MET A 445 13.60 -17.85 -19.71
C MET A 445 13.98 -16.78 -20.75
N LYS A 446 13.24 -15.66 -20.80
CA LYS A 446 13.56 -14.52 -21.69
C LYS A 446 14.81 -13.75 -21.26
N SER A 447 15.15 -13.76 -19.98
CA SER A 447 16.35 -13.08 -19.47
C SER A 447 17.65 -13.83 -19.79
N GLN A 448 17.57 -15.13 -20.11
CA GLN A 448 18.76 -15.97 -20.27
C GLN A 448 19.65 -15.52 -21.44
N SER A 449 20.96 -15.55 -21.20
CA SER A 449 21.98 -15.37 -22.25
C SER A 449 22.19 -16.67 -23.05
N SER A 450 22.84 -16.59 -24.20
CA SER A 450 23.15 -17.76 -25.04
C SER A 450 24.09 -18.79 -24.39
N ASN A 451 24.60 -18.53 -23.19
CA ASN A 451 25.58 -19.36 -22.50
C ASN A 451 24.95 -20.49 -21.68
N PHE A 452 23.65 -20.41 -21.35
CA PHE A 452 22.94 -21.45 -20.61
C PHE A 452 21.89 -22.10 -21.51
N THR A 453 21.78 -23.41 -21.43
CA THR A 453 20.69 -24.15 -22.06
C THR A 453 19.42 -24.04 -21.24
N ALA A 454 18.27 -24.11 -21.89
CA ALA A 454 16.98 -24.13 -21.19
C ALA A 454 16.86 -25.31 -20.19
N ALA A 455 17.58 -26.42 -20.42
CA ALA A 455 17.59 -27.56 -19.51
C ALA A 455 18.33 -27.24 -18.21
N GLU A 456 19.47 -26.56 -18.27
CA GLU A 456 20.26 -26.19 -17.09
C GLU A 456 19.49 -25.24 -16.16
N VAL A 457 18.84 -24.22 -16.73
CA VAL A 457 18.01 -23.27 -15.98
C VAL A 457 16.81 -23.98 -15.34
N ASN A 458 16.13 -24.84 -16.09
CA ASN A 458 15.00 -25.63 -15.55
C ASN A 458 15.43 -26.58 -14.42
N ASN A 459 16.63 -27.15 -14.47
CA ASN A 459 17.14 -27.98 -13.39
C ASN A 459 17.40 -27.17 -12.10
N GLN A 460 17.89 -25.93 -12.23
CA GLN A 460 18.05 -25.05 -11.07
C GLN A 460 16.70 -24.63 -10.47
N LEU A 461 15.70 -24.36 -11.32
CA LEU A 461 14.36 -23.97 -10.88
C LEU A 461 13.57 -25.12 -10.27
N ALA A 462 13.91 -26.37 -10.59
CA ALA A 462 13.28 -27.56 -9.99
C ALA A 462 13.50 -27.65 -8.47
N GLU A 463 14.61 -27.13 -7.97
CA GLU A 463 14.94 -27.13 -6.53
C GLU A 463 14.42 -25.88 -5.79
N LEU A 464 13.75 -24.95 -6.47
CA LEU A 464 13.36 -23.66 -5.88
C LEU A 464 12.34 -23.80 -4.75
N THR A 465 11.34 -24.67 -4.92
CA THR A 465 10.18 -24.79 -4.01
C THR A 465 9.73 -26.24 -3.84
N ARG A 466 10.68 -27.12 -3.53
CA ARG A 466 10.46 -28.57 -3.50
C ARG A 466 9.55 -28.99 -2.35
N ASN A 467 9.68 -28.35 -1.19
CA ASN A 467 8.85 -28.66 -0.02
C ASN A 467 7.40 -28.21 -0.26
N ALA A 468 7.20 -27.04 -0.88
CA ALA A 468 5.88 -26.60 -1.32
C ALA A 468 5.24 -27.57 -2.32
N GLU A 469 6.01 -28.16 -3.25
CA GLU A 469 5.50 -29.17 -4.19
C GLU A 469 4.95 -30.40 -3.47
N ILE A 470 5.69 -30.92 -2.48
CA ILE A 470 5.30 -32.08 -1.66
C ILE A 470 4.04 -31.78 -0.82
N LEU A 471 4.05 -30.65 -0.12
CA LEU A 471 3.01 -30.28 0.84
C LEU A 471 1.70 -29.95 0.13
N THR A 472 1.75 -29.18 -0.96
CA THR A 472 0.57 -28.85 -1.76
C THR A 472 0.08 -30.02 -2.60
N GLY A 473 1.00 -30.87 -3.09
CA GLY A 473 0.71 -31.96 -4.03
C GLY A 473 0.43 -31.49 -5.45
N GLU A 474 0.75 -30.24 -5.74
CA GLU A 474 0.73 -29.72 -7.11
C GLU A 474 2.00 -30.15 -7.82
N THR A 475 1.93 -30.42 -9.12
CA THR A 475 3.15 -30.65 -9.90
C THR A 475 3.79 -29.33 -10.32
N SER A 476 5.11 -29.20 -10.14
CA SER A 476 5.90 -28.07 -10.61
C SER A 476 6.13 -28.10 -12.13
N GLY A 477 5.99 -29.28 -12.77
CA GLY A 477 6.21 -29.47 -14.20
C GLY A 477 7.68 -29.53 -14.63
N PHE A 478 8.64 -29.39 -13.71
CA PHE A 478 10.07 -29.61 -13.99
C PHE A 478 10.46 -31.09 -14.05
N GLY A 479 9.59 -31.97 -13.55
CA GLY A 479 9.87 -33.38 -13.33
C GLY A 479 10.49 -33.56 -11.96
N ILE A 480 10.00 -34.53 -11.18
CA ILE A 480 10.59 -34.86 -9.89
C ILE A 480 11.99 -35.39 -10.21
N GLY A 481 13.05 -34.64 -9.86
CA GLY A 481 14.39 -35.21 -9.79
C GLY A 481 14.28 -36.54 -9.04
N GLY A 482 14.72 -37.62 -9.68
CA GLY A 482 14.41 -39.01 -9.33
C GLY A 482 14.68 -39.41 -7.86
N PRO A 483 14.47 -40.69 -7.53
CA PRO A 483 14.29 -41.20 -6.17
C PRO A 483 15.59 -41.14 -5.33
N GLU A 484 15.95 -39.96 -4.82
CA GLU A 484 17.05 -39.76 -3.87
C GLU A 484 16.57 -39.22 -2.50
N TYR A 485 15.35 -39.59 -2.09
CA TYR A 485 15.00 -39.70 -0.67
C TYR A 485 15.02 -41.17 -0.22
N SER A 486 15.99 -41.96 -0.71
CA SER A 486 16.12 -43.38 -0.35
C SER A 486 16.64 -43.62 1.08
N SER A 487 16.73 -42.59 1.92
CA SER A 487 17.08 -42.71 3.34
C SER A 487 15.92 -42.34 4.29
N ALA A 488 14.79 -41.83 3.78
CA ALA A 488 13.64 -41.51 4.63
C ALA A 488 12.89 -42.79 5.04
N ARG A 489 12.59 -42.91 6.34
CA ARG A 489 11.65 -43.92 6.84
C ARG A 489 10.35 -43.84 6.05
N ALA A 490 9.76 -44.99 5.71
CA ALA A 490 8.37 -45.03 5.26
C ALA A 490 7.48 -44.36 6.33
N GLY A 491 6.74 -43.31 5.96
CA GLY A 491 5.89 -42.54 6.88
C GLY A 491 6.32 -41.09 7.18
N ASN A 492 7.47 -40.61 6.69
CA ASN A 492 7.90 -39.20 6.82
C ASN A 492 7.05 -38.25 5.94
N TRP A 493 6.91 -36.97 6.33
CA TRP A 493 6.14 -35.96 5.57
C TRP A 493 6.69 -35.69 4.15
N ARG A 494 7.94 -36.06 3.85
CA ARG A 494 8.54 -36.04 2.50
C ARG A 494 8.20 -37.26 1.64
N ASN A 495 7.56 -38.26 2.22
CA ASN A 495 7.08 -39.47 1.54
C ASN A 495 5.58 -39.68 1.79
N LEU A 496 4.80 -38.60 1.66
CA LEU A 496 3.34 -38.65 1.78
C LEU A 496 2.75 -39.58 0.72
N ASN A 497 1.78 -40.41 1.13
CA ASN A 497 0.97 -41.16 0.19
C ASN A 497 0.29 -40.20 -0.81
N LYS A 498 0.13 -40.61 -2.06
CA LYS A 498 -0.51 -39.81 -3.11
C LYS A 498 -1.94 -39.38 -2.75
N ASP A 499 -2.63 -40.18 -1.93
CA ASP A 499 -4.01 -39.94 -1.52
C ASP A 499 -4.13 -39.02 -0.29
N ASN A 500 -3.03 -38.78 0.44
CA ASN A 500 -3.01 -38.01 1.68
C ASN A 500 -2.15 -36.74 1.54
N GLY A 501 -2.47 -35.71 2.33
CA GLY A 501 -1.64 -34.50 2.38
C GLY A 501 -2.40 -33.21 2.68
N GLY A 502 -3.73 -33.24 2.75
CA GLY A 502 -4.53 -32.09 3.14
C GLY A 502 -5.08 -31.26 1.98
N ILE A 503 -5.57 -30.05 2.30
CA ILE A 503 -6.45 -29.25 1.45
C ILE A 503 -5.72 -28.01 0.96
N ASN A 504 -5.49 -27.93 -0.35
CA ASN A 504 -4.85 -26.79 -1.00
C ASN A 504 -5.88 -25.96 -1.78
N VAL A 505 -5.88 -24.65 -1.57
CA VAL A 505 -6.78 -23.72 -2.27
C VAL A 505 -6.04 -23.04 -3.40
N GLN A 506 -6.51 -23.24 -4.63
CA GLN A 506 -5.88 -22.75 -5.84
C GLN A 506 -6.08 -21.25 -6.04
N GLY A 507 -7.24 -20.74 -5.65
CA GLY A 507 -7.65 -19.37 -5.91
C GLY A 507 -7.62 -18.44 -4.69
N ALA A 508 -6.85 -18.74 -3.65
CA ALA A 508 -6.87 -17.93 -2.43
C ALA A 508 -6.41 -16.47 -2.66
N LEU A 509 -7.17 -15.52 -2.12
CA LEU A 509 -6.90 -14.09 -2.18
C LEU A 509 -6.71 -13.52 -0.76
N THR A 510 -5.68 -12.70 -0.55
CA THR A 510 -5.53 -11.97 0.71
C THR A 510 -6.56 -10.84 0.83
N GLY A 511 -7.05 -10.61 2.05
CA GLY A 511 -7.90 -9.47 2.37
C GLY A 511 -7.14 -8.13 2.43
N SER A 512 -5.80 -8.16 2.47
CA SER A 512 -4.98 -6.95 2.46
C SER A 512 -3.61 -7.19 1.86
N THR A 513 -3.10 -6.23 1.08
CA THR A 513 -1.69 -6.24 0.64
C THR A 513 -0.74 -5.57 1.63
N SER A 514 -1.16 -5.44 2.90
CA SER A 514 -0.35 -5.00 4.04
C SER A 514 -0.28 -6.14 5.06
N SER A 515 0.92 -6.58 5.44
CA SER A 515 1.17 -7.81 6.19
C SER A 515 0.33 -7.97 7.46
N PHE A 516 0.34 -7.00 8.37
CA PHE A 516 -0.37 -7.18 9.65
C PHE A 516 -1.88 -6.98 9.54
N LYS A 517 -2.36 -6.23 8.54
CA LYS A 517 -3.80 -6.20 8.23
C LYS A 517 -4.31 -7.54 7.69
N SER A 518 -3.51 -8.25 6.91
CA SER A 518 -3.93 -9.55 6.37
C SER A 518 -4.08 -10.62 7.47
N SER A 519 -3.29 -10.50 8.56
CA SER A 519 -3.33 -11.42 9.71
C SER A 519 -4.69 -11.49 10.41
N LEU A 520 -5.49 -10.42 10.36
CA LEU A 520 -6.86 -10.39 10.88
C LEU A 520 -7.76 -11.44 10.22
N GLY A 521 -7.59 -11.66 8.91
CA GLY A 521 -8.34 -12.68 8.19
C GLY A 521 -7.98 -14.08 8.67
N SER A 522 -6.68 -14.39 8.76
CA SER A 522 -6.21 -15.74 9.11
C SER A 522 -6.43 -16.10 10.58
N HIS A 523 -6.28 -15.15 11.50
CA HIS A 523 -6.36 -15.40 12.95
C HIS A 523 -7.74 -15.17 13.53
N CYS A 524 -8.53 -14.25 12.95
CA CYS A 524 -9.80 -13.82 13.50
C CYS A 524 -10.98 -14.03 12.56
N GLY A 525 -10.78 -14.46 11.31
CA GLY A 525 -11.87 -14.63 10.36
C GLY A 525 -12.58 -13.31 10.03
N VAL A 526 -11.91 -12.16 10.21
CA VAL A 526 -12.48 -10.82 10.02
C VAL A 526 -11.82 -10.08 8.86
N HIS A 527 -12.56 -9.14 8.30
CA HIS A 527 -12.08 -8.27 7.23
C HIS A 527 -11.34 -7.06 7.80
N PRO A 528 -10.25 -6.60 7.16
CA PRO A 528 -9.51 -5.43 7.61
C PRO A 528 -10.31 -4.13 7.40
N LEU A 529 -9.83 -3.06 8.02
CA LEU A 529 -10.36 -1.71 7.86
C LEU A 529 -9.66 -1.03 6.65
N PRO A 530 -10.41 -0.44 5.69
CA PRO A 530 -9.87 0.26 4.51
C PRO A 530 -9.36 1.66 4.89
N VAL A 531 -8.28 1.66 5.66
CA VAL A 531 -7.69 2.81 6.33
C VAL A 531 -6.19 2.53 6.39
N ASP A 532 -5.35 3.53 6.11
CA ASP A 532 -3.89 3.34 6.06
C ASP A 532 -3.34 2.85 7.40
N PHE A 533 -2.44 1.88 7.36
CA PHE A 533 -1.78 1.26 8.52
C PHE A 533 -2.74 0.52 9.45
N THR A 534 -2.20 -0.26 10.38
CA THR A 534 -2.95 -1.18 11.23
C THR A 534 -3.62 -0.46 12.41
N VAL A 535 -4.54 0.45 12.08
CA VAL A 535 -5.36 1.20 13.06
C VAL A 535 -6.25 0.28 13.88
N GLU A 536 -6.55 -0.90 13.35
CA GLU A 536 -7.28 -1.98 14.01
C GLU A 536 -6.68 -2.34 15.38
N ALA A 537 -5.36 -2.20 15.56
CA ALA A 537 -4.70 -2.41 16.86
C ALA A 537 -5.23 -1.49 17.97
N ARG A 538 -5.87 -0.37 17.63
CA ARG A 538 -6.48 0.58 18.60
C ARG A 538 -7.97 0.38 18.77
N GLN A 539 -8.56 -0.57 18.06
CA GLN A 539 -9.97 -0.91 18.13
C GLN A 539 -10.12 -2.30 18.74
N GLN A 540 -11.31 -2.55 19.28
CA GLN A 540 -11.69 -3.90 19.65
C GLN A 540 -12.00 -4.69 18.36
N ILE A 541 -11.44 -5.90 18.24
CA ILE A 541 -11.75 -6.79 17.13
C ILE A 541 -13.21 -7.25 17.28
N TYR A 542 -14.01 -7.11 16.22
CA TYR A 542 -15.46 -7.26 16.29
C TYR A 542 -15.95 -8.73 16.35
N GLN A 543 -15.02 -9.69 16.35
CA GLN A 543 -15.24 -11.12 16.52
C GLN A 543 -14.09 -11.74 17.32
N PRO A 544 -14.34 -12.84 18.08
CA PRO A 544 -13.27 -13.59 18.73
C PRO A 544 -12.26 -14.11 17.72
N CYS A 545 -10.98 -14.00 18.06
CA CYS A 545 -9.90 -14.65 17.32
C CYS A 545 -9.63 -16.06 17.84
N LEU A 546 -8.91 -16.87 17.06
CA LEU A 546 -8.60 -18.26 17.42
C LEU A 546 -7.92 -18.38 18.81
N PRO A 547 -6.90 -17.58 19.19
CA PRO A 547 -6.34 -17.63 20.55
C PRO A 547 -7.40 -17.44 21.65
N SER A 548 -8.27 -16.44 21.52
CA SER A 548 -9.35 -16.18 22.48
C SER A 548 -10.35 -17.34 22.55
N ILE A 549 -10.67 -17.98 21.42
CA ILE A 549 -11.55 -19.17 21.39
C ILE A 549 -10.91 -20.35 22.11
N LEU A 550 -9.61 -20.59 21.89
CA LEU A 550 -8.90 -21.67 22.58
C LEU A 550 -8.78 -21.39 24.08
N ALA A 551 -8.63 -20.13 24.47
CA ALA A 551 -8.69 -19.72 25.87
C ALA A 551 -10.08 -19.95 26.51
N LEU A 552 -11.17 -19.81 25.74
CA LEU A 552 -12.52 -20.21 26.20
C LEU A 552 -12.60 -21.72 26.43
N PHE A 553 -12.07 -22.55 25.53
CA PHE A 553 -12.03 -24.00 25.72
C PHE A 553 -11.24 -24.40 26.98
N ASN A 554 -10.19 -23.67 27.31
CA ASN A 554 -9.42 -23.93 28.54
C ASN A 554 -10.25 -23.75 29.82
N GLN A 555 -11.17 -22.78 29.85
CA GLN A 555 -12.04 -22.57 31.01
C GLN A 555 -13.02 -23.71 31.26
N ASN A 556 -13.23 -24.57 30.26
CA ASN A 556 -14.07 -25.75 30.37
C ASN A 556 -13.31 -26.96 30.93
N LYS A 557 -12.00 -26.86 31.18
CA LYS A 557 -11.16 -27.98 31.63
C LYS A 557 -11.10 -28.06 33.15
N ASP A 558 -11.26 -29.26 33.68
CA ASP A 558 -11.24 -29.50 35.13
C ASP A 558 -9.86 -29.16 35.73
N GLY A 559 -9.83 -28.32 36.76
CA GLY A 559 -8.60 -27.94 37.45
C GLY A 559 -7.72 -26.92 36.71
N TYR A 560 -8.18 -26.37 35.59
CA TYR A 560 -7.51 -25.24 34.93
C TYR A 560 -7.54 -24.00 35.83
N ASN A 561 -6.37 -23.49 36.19
CA ASN A 561 -6.22 -22.25 36.97
C ASN A 561 -5.53 -21.17 36.13
N LYS A 562 -6.28 -20.09 35.85
CA LYS A 562 -5.84 -18.94 35.06
C LYS A 562 -4.60 -18.22 35.64
N GLU A 563 -4.41 -18.24 36.96
CA GLU A 563 -3.30 -17.53 37.62
C GLU A 563 -1.98 -18.34 37.67
N ARG A 564 -2.08 -19.67 37.51
CA ARG A 564 -0.93 -20.60 37.53
C ARG A 564 -1.19 -21.78 36.62
N PRO A 565 -1.01 -21.64 35.29
CA PRO A 565 -1.04 -22.77 34.37
C PRO A 565 -0.05 -23.83 34.88
N GLY A 566 -0.54 -25.01 35.26
CA GLY A 566 0.30 -26.14 35.69
C GLY A 566 0.60 -26.29 37.19
N ILE A 567 0.08 -25.44 38.10
CA ILE A 567 0.19 -25.67 39.56
C ILE A 567 -1.18 -25.98 40.17
N GLY A 568 -1.81 -27.05 39.67
CA GLY A 568 -2.95 -27.72 40.30
C GLY A 568 -2.45 -28.99 41.00
N GLY A 569 -2.49 -29.02 42.33
CA GLY A 569 -1.97 -30.11 43.18
C GLY A 569 -2.71 -31.46 43.11
N ARG A 570 -3.23 -31.86 41.95
CA ARG A 570 -3.69 -33.23 41.68
C ARG A 570 -3.02 -33.69 40.40
N LYS A 571 -2.29 -34.82 40.46
CA LYS A 571 -1.75 -35.50 39.27
C LYS A 571 -2.84 -35.56 38.20
N PHE A 572 -2.69 -34.77 37.13
CA PHE A 572 -3.51 -34.88 35.93
C PHE A 572 -3.51 -36.36 35.50
N ARG A 573 -4.66 -37.01 35.68
CA ARG A 573 -4.78 -38.46 35.64
C ARG A 573 -4.93 -38.88 34.18
N ARG A 574 -3.84 -39.00 33.41
CA ARG A 574 -3.84 -39.39 31.97
C ARG A 574 -5.09 -38.86 31.26
N GLU A 575 -5.21 -37.54 31.20
CA GLU A 575 -6.34 -36.91 30.51
C GLU A 575 -6.26 -37.21 29.02
N SER A 576 -7.43 -37.47 28.43
CA SER A 576 -7.56 -37.64 27.00
C SER A 576 -7.16 -36.35 26.29
N MET A 577 -6.72 -36.46 25.02
CA MET A 577 -6.14 -35.33 24.29
C MET A 577 -7.08 -34.13 24.23
N GLU A 578 -8.37 -34.40 24.05
CA GLU A 578 -9.42 -33.40 23.94
C GLU A 578 -9.64 -32.58 25.22
N ASP A 579 -9.23 -33.08 26.39
CA ASP A 579 -9.35 -32.38 27.68
C ASP A 579 -8.10 -31.58 28.09
N ARG A 580 -7.01 -31.71 27.32
CA ARG A 580 -5.79 -30.95 27.56
C ARG A 580 -5.99 -29.46 27.24
N PRO A 581 -5.44 -28.54 28.05
CA PRO A 581 -5.53 -27.10 27.77
C PRO A 581 -4.62 -26.70 26.60
N TRP A 582 -5.04 -25.68 25.87
CA TRP A 582 -4.31 -25.02 24.80
C TRP A 582 -3.40 -23.93 25.34
N LYS A 583 -2.25 -23.76 24.70
CA LYS A 583 -1.36 -22.62 24.88
C LYS A 583 -1.20 -21.91 23.53
N SER A 584 -1.60 -20.65 23.46
CA SER A 584 -1.53 -19.84 22.23
C SER A 584 -0.29 -18.97 22.21
N ILE A 585 0.61 -19.20 21.26
CA ILE A 585 1.93 -18.55 21.17
C ILE A 585 2.13 -17.95 19.78
N SER A 586 2.63 -16.72 19.72
CA SER A 586 3.12 -16.11 18.49
C SER A 586 4.65 -16.10 18.46
N VAL A 587 5.27 -16.47 17.34
CA VAL A 587 6.73 -16.55 17.20
C VAL A 587 7.18 -15.95 15.88
N GLN A 588 8.15 -15.04 15.92
CA GLN A 588 8.81 -14.48 14.74
C GLN A 588 10.23 -14.03 15.09
N SER A 589 11.13 -14.04 14.09
CA SER A 589 12.53 -13.62 14.26
C SER A 589 12.73 -12.09 14.20
N ILE A 590 11.66 -11.35 13.97
CA ILE A 590 11.63 -9.90 13.79
C ILE A 590 10.90 -9.18 14.93
N THR A 591 11.01 -7.86 14.96
CA THR A 591 10.29 -7.00 15.91
C THR A 591 8.79 -7.02 15.64
N ASP A 592 7.97 -7.06 16.70
CA ASP A 592 6.52 -6.84 16.65
C ASP A 592 6.13 -5.38 16.94
N GLN A 593 7.12 -4.50 17.08
CA GLN A 593 6.84 -3.10 17.40
C GLN A 593 6.44 -2.29 16.16
N TYR A 594 6.60 -2.83 14.95
CA TYR A 594 6.18 -2.16 13.73
C TYR A 594 4.65 -2.17 13.61
N ASP A 595 4.10 -1.00 13.33
CA ASP A 595 2.68 -0.81 13.06
C ASP A 595 1.73 -1.36 14.14
N HIS A 596 2.18 -1.33 15.40
CA HIS A 596 1.43 -1.80 16.57
C HIS A 596 1.03 -3.28 16.51
N GLN A 597 1.84 -4.13 15.86
CA GLN A 597 1.58 -5.57 15.84
C GLN A 597 1.54 -6.15 17.27
N ASP A 598 2.39 -5.69 18.19
CA ASP A 598 2.40 -6.12 19.60
C ASP A 598 1.04 -5.91 20.29
N ILE A 599 0.42 -4.74 20.08
CA ILE A 599 -0.92 -4.43 20.60
C ILE A 599 -1.99 -5.25 19.88
N LEU A 600 -1.88 -5.39 18.55
CA LEU A 600 -2.82 -6.19 17.77
C LEU A 600 -2.85 -7.64 18.26
N TYR A 601 -1.69 -8.25 18.50
CA TYR A 601 -1.58 -9.66 18.90
C TYR A 601 -2.02 -9.87 20.35
N ASP A 602 -1.80 -8.89 21.24
CA ASP A 602 -2.40 -8.88 22.57
C ASP A 602 -3.94 -8.88 22.46
N HIS A 603 -4.51 -8.03 21.60
CA HIS A 603 -5.96 -8.00 21.32
C HIS A 603 -6.50 -9.26 20.61
N MET A 604 -5.67 -10.01 19.90
CA MET A 604 -6.05 -11.33 19.37
C MET A 604 -6.13 -12.41 20.46
N GLY A 605 -5.51 -12.18 21.62
CA GLY A 605 -5.53 -13.09 22.77
C GLY A 605 -4.36 -14.06 22.86
N PHE A 606 -3.21 -13.75 22.25
CA PHE A 606 -2.00 -14.56 22.43
C PHE A 606 -1.48 -14.48 23.87
N GLU A 607 -1.09 -15.63 24.44
CA GLU A 607 -0.60 -15.71 25.82
C GLU A 607 0.89 -15.38 25.92
N GLU A 608 1.64 -15.74 24.89
CA GLU A 608 3.09 -15.56 24.81
C GLU A 608 3.50 -15.14 23.39
N THR A 609 4.47 -14.23 23.32
CA THR A 609 5.03 -13.74 22.06
C THR A 609 6.55 -13.83 22.12
N ILE A 610 7.15 -14.51 21.14
CA ILE A 610 8.60 -14.61 20.96
C ILE A 610 8.98 -13.83 19.71
N VAL A 611 9.65 -12.70 19.92
CA VAL A 611 10.04 -11.70 18.92
C VAL A 611 11.49 -11.28 19.13
N LYS A 612 12.07 -10.54 18.19
CA LYS A 612 13.43 -9.98 18.29
C LYS A 612 13.78 -9.42 19.68
N GLU A 613 12.90 -8.65 20.30
CA GLU A 613 13.10 -8.05 21.62
C GLU A 613 13.28 -9.11 22.73
N THR A 614 12.58 -10.23 22.63
CA THR A 614 12.72 -11.37 23.55
C THR A 614 13.96 -12.21 23.26
N LEU A 615 14.34 -12.36 21.99
CA LEU A 615 15.56 -13.06 21.57
C LEU A 615 16.83 -12.34 22.07
N LEU A 616 16.77 -11.01 22.17
CA LEU A 616 17.87 -10.16 22.64
C LEU A 616 17.85 -9.92 24.16
N ALA A 617 16.87 -10.45 24.88
CA ALA A 617 16.78 -10.25 26.32
C ALA A 617 17.96 -10.95 27.04
N PRO A 618 18.52 -10.37 28.13
CA PRO A 618 19.60 -11.03 28.88
C PRO A 618 19.21 -12.38 29.49
N SER A 619 17.91 -12.64 29.64
CA SER A 619 17.34 -13.89 30.13
C SER A 619 16.90 -14.85 29.01
N ALA A 620 17.20 -14.54 27.75
CA ALA A 620 16.85 -15.38 26.61
C ALA A 620 17.52 -16.76 26.73
N PRO A 621 16.77 -17.88 26.58
CA PRO A 621 17.36 -19.22 26.65
C PRO A 621 18.29 -19.51 25.45
N HIS A 622 18.00 -18.92 24.28
CA HIS A 622 18.81 -19.07 23.08
C HIS A 622 19.11 -17.70 22.48
N ILE A 623 20.38 -17.33 22.41
CA ILE A 623 20.80 -16.03 21.88
C ILE A 623 21.06 -16.19 20.38
N PRO A 624 20.55 -15.28 19.50
CA PRO A 624 20.86 -15.29 18.08
C PRO A 624 22.37 -15.25 17.83
N VAL A 625 22.84 -16.09 16.89
CA VAL A 625 24.27 -16.21 16.53
C VAL A 625 24.61 -15.49 15.22
N GLU A 626 23.59 -15.21 14.41
CA GLU A 626 23.73 -14.49 13.14
C GLU A 626 23.35 -13.01 13.26
N LYS A 627 23.76 -12.23 12.27
CA LYS A 627 23.37 -10.82 12.16
C LYS A 627 21.92 -10.71 11.70
N GLU A 628 21.32 -9.55 11.97
CA GLU A 628 20.04 -9.17 11.40
C GLU A 628 20.14 -9.11 9.86
N ILE A 629 19.16 -9.70 9.16
CA ILE A 629 19.13 -9.75 7.69
C ILE A 629 18.43 -8.52 7.10
N ASN A 630 17.57 -7.87 7.87
CA ASN A 630 16.84 -6.68 7.46
C ASN A 630 16.62 -5.75 8.66
N TYR A 631 16.00 -4.60 8.41
CA TYR A 631 15.73 -3.59 9.43
C TYR A 631 14.70 -4.02 10.49
N PHE A 632 14.03 -5.16 10.31
CA PHE A 632 13.09 -5.72 11.27
C PHE A 632 13.72 -6.77 12.20
N GLY A 633 14.71 -7.54 11.76
CA GLY A 633 15.40 -8.50 12.63
C GLY A 633 16.15 -9.62 11.93
N PHE A 634 16.11 -10.79 12.55
CA PHE A 634 16.93 -11.95 12.18
C PHE A 634 16.22 -12.86 11.18
N ALA A 635 16.99 -13.75 10.55
CA ALA A 635 16.45 -14.87 9.80
C ALA A 635 15.68 -15.84 10.72
N GLU A 636 14.70 -16.55 10.17
CA GLU A 636 13.80 -17.45 10.89
C GLU A 636 14.55 -18.62 11.55
N THR A 637 15.70 -19.04 11.00
CA THR A 637 16.52 -20.10 11.61
C THR A 637 16.90 -19.82 13.07
N GLN A 638 16.98 -18.53 13.46
CA GLN A 638 17.32 -18.13 14.82
C GLN A 638 16.23 -18.47 15.85
N ILE A 639 14.97 -18.72 15.43
CA ILE A 639 13.88 -19.12 16.34
C ILE A 639 13.72 -20.64 16.43
N LYS A 640 14.44 -21.44 15.64
CA LYS A 640 14.31 -22.91 15.63
C LYS A 640 14.43 -23.56 17.03
N PRO A 641 15.39 -23.16 17.89
CA PRO A 641 15.48 -23.72 19.24
C PRO A 641 14.25 -23.41 20.10
N TYR A 642 13.66 -22.23 19.95
CA TYR A 642 12.44 -21.84 20.65
C TYR A 642 11.23 -22.67 20.20
N LEU A 643 11.10 -22.94 18.89
CA LEU A 643 10.05 -23.81 18.37
C LEU A 643 10.15 -25.21 18.99
N ARG A 644 11.37 -25.76 19.11
CA ARG A 644 11.60 -27.06 19.75
C ARG A 644 11.18 -27.04 21.22
N ASP A 645 11.64 -26.04 21.97
CA ASP A 645 11.30 -25.88 23.39
C ASP A 645 9.78 -25.79 23.61
N ILE A 646 9.04 -25.10 22.73
CA ILE A 646 7.58 -24.98 22.82
C ILE A 646 6.90 -26.36 22.77
N PHE A 647 7.23 -27.17 21.77
CA PHE A 647 6.59 -28.48 21.60
C PHE A 647 7.05 -29.48 22.66
N GLU A 648 8.34 -29.51 23.00
CA GLU A 648 8.85 -30.37 24.09
C GLU A 648 8.22 -30.01 25.44
N ALA A 649 8.08 -28.71 25.73
CA ALA A 649 7.41 -28.25 26.94
C ALA A 649 5.92 -28.65 26.96
N ALA A 650 5.21 -28.51 25.83
CA ALA A 650 3.81 -28.89 25.71
C ALA A 650 3.61 -30.39 25.98
N GLU A 651 4.47 -31.25 25.42
CA GLU A 651 4.44 -32.69 25.71
C GLU A 651 4.68 -32.98 27.18
N SER A 652 5.68 -32.34 27.80
CA SER A 652 6.01 -32.55 29.21
C SER A 652 4.88 -32.13 30.16
N LYS A 653 4.09 -31.12 29.76
CA LYS A 653 3.00 -30.54 30.57
C LYS A 653 1.61 -31.10 30.23
N ASN A 654 1.50 -31.98 29.23
CA ASN A 654 0.21 -32.40 28.64
C ASN A 654 -0.64 -31.22 28.16
N GLU A 655 -0.02 -30.28 27.45
CA GLU A 655 -0.69 -29.13 26.85
C GLU A 655 -0.83 -29.32 25.33
N ARG A 656 -1.72 -28.53 24.73
CA ARG A 656 -1.89 -28.38 23.28
C ARG A 656 -1.29 -27.05 22.87
N VAL A 657 -0.85 -26.93 21.61
CA VAL A 657 -0.20 -25.71 21.12
C VAL A 657 -1.01 -25.16 19.96
N PHE A 658 -1.36 -23.88 20.05
CA PHE A 658 -1.63 -23.07 18.89
C PHE A 658 -0.43 -22.15 18.66
N LEU A 659 0.35 -22.44 17.61
CA LEU A 659 1.52 -21.67 17.23
C LEU A 659 1.17 -20.81 16.01
N SER A 660 1.30 -19.50 16.12
CA SER A 660 1.34 -18.60 14.96
C SER A 660 2.79 -18.21 14.68
N HIS A 661 3.29 -18.55 13.50
CA HIS A 661 4.63 -18.17 13.06
C HIS A 661 4.58 -17.28 11.81
N PHE A 662 5.16 -16.10 11.90
CA PHE A 662 5.32 -15.18 10.79
C PHE A 662 6.75 -15.25 10.24
N THR A 663 6.88 -15.53 8.95
CA THR A 663 8.15 -15.46 8.21
C THR A 663 8.39 -14.02 7.73
N SER A 664 9.61 -13.65 7.37
CA SER A 664 10.07 -12.27 7.17
C SER A 664 11.18 -12.11 6.13
N THR A 665 11.95 -13.16 5.84
CA THR A 665 13.11 -13.10 4.94
C THR A 665 12.75 -12.72 3.50
N THR A 666 11.53 -13.05 3.07
CA THR A 666 10.95 -12.69 1.77
C THR A 666 10.46 -11.24 1.70
N HIS A 667 10.55 -10.45 2.79
CA HIS A 667 10.29 -9.01 2.77
C HIS A 667 11.44 -8.28 2.05
N HIS A 668 11.13 -7.18 1.36
CA HIS A 668 12.13 -6.25 0.82
C HIS A 668 13.15 -5.83 1.92
N PRO A 669 14.47 -5.85 1.68
CA PRO A 669 15.16 -5.89 0.38
C PRO A 669 15.54 -7.30 -0.11
N TRP A 670 14.87 -8.35 0.38
CA TRP A 670 15.13 -9.75 0.01
C TRP A 670 16.56 -10.21 0.31
N ALA A 671 17.03 -9.91 1.51
CA ALA A 671 18.37 -10.27 1.97
C ALA A 671 18.39 -11.72 2.49
N LEU A 672 19.44 -12.46 2.14
CA LEU A 672 19.69 -13.80 2.65
C LEU A 672 20.66 -13.78 3.84
N PRO A 673 20.52 -14.68 4.82
CA PRO A 673 21.53 -14.87 5.85
C PRO A 673 22.83 -15.43 5.25
N GLU A 674 23.98 -14.99 5.79
CA GLU A 674 25.31 -15.40 5.32
C GLU A 674 25.49 -16.94 5.33
N SER A 675 24.84 -17.62 6.29
CA SER A 675 24.89 -19.08 6.47
C SER A 675 24.20 -19.87 5.35
N PHE A 676 23.27 -19.25 4.62
CA PHE A 676 22.54 -19.90 3.53
C PHE A 676 23.34 -20.01 2.22
N GLY A 677 24.44 -19.25 2.12
CA GLY A 677 25.33 -19.26 0.98
C GLY A 677 25.00 -18.19 -0.08
N ALA A 678 25.64 -18.33 -1.24
CA ALA A 678 25.53 -17.36 -2.32
C ALA A 678 24.18 -17.44 -3.05
N SER A 679 23.70 -16.28 -3.52
CA SER A 679 22.55 -16.20 -4.43
C SER A 679 22.81 -16.95 -5.73
N ILE A 680 21.76 -17.53 -6.28
CA ILE A 680 21.74 -18.14 -7.62
C ILE A 680 21.17 -17.10 -8.60
N ASP A 681 21.84 -16.94 -9.75
CA ASP A 681 21.41 -16.03 -10.81
C ASP A 681 20.33 -16.67 -11.70
N TYR A 682 19.12 -16.80 -11.17
CA TYR A 682 17.95 -17.25 -11.93
C TYR A 682 17.59 -16.25 -13.05
N VAL A 683 17.57 -14.95 -12.74
CA VAL A 683 17.33 -13.86 -13.69
C VAL A 683 18.65 -13.17 -13.98
N GLN A 684 19.05 -13.13 -15.25
CA GLN A 684 20.32 -12.53 -15.63
C GLN A 684 20.27 -11.00 -15.52
N PRO A 685 21.32 -10.36 -14.97
CA PRO A 685 21.36 -8.92 -14.81
C PRO A 685 21.37 -8.19 -16.16
N SER A 686 20.77 -7.00 -16.19
CA SER A 686 20.83 -6.11 -17.35
C SER A 686 22.27 -5.61 -17.58
N ARG A 687 22.61 -5.23 -18.82
CA ARG A 687 23.91 -4.60 -19.11
C ARG A 687 24.14 -3.27 -18.36
N TRP A 688 23.07 -2.63 -17.90
CA TRP A 688 23.09 -1.29 -17.31
C TRP A 688 22.79 -1.26 -15.81
N HIS A 689 22.31 -2.36 -15.24
CA HIS A 689 21.87 -2.47 -13.84
C HIS A 689 22.38 -3.79 -13.25
N GLY A 690 22.64 -3.83 -11.94
CA GLY A 690 23.06 -5.05 -11.24
C GLY A 690 21.96 -6.12 -11.16
N GLU A 691 22.09 -7.03 -10.21
CA GLU A 691 21.07 -8.05 -9.91
C GLU A 691 19.68 -7.41 -9.68
N GLY A 692 18.69 -7.88 -10.43
CA GLY A 692 17.32 -7.36 -10.40
C GLY A 692 16.54 -7.80 -9.15
N PRO A 693 15.51 -7.03 -8.71
CA PRO A 693 14.67 -7.36 -7.56
C PRO A 693 14.04 -8.76 -7.60
N LEU A 694 13.60 -9.21 -8.78
CA LEU A 694 12.98 -10.53 -8.94
C LEU A 694 13.96 -11.68 -8.60
N ASN A 695 15.24 -11.55 -8.94
CA ASN A 695 16.22 -12.61 -8.63
C ASN A 695 16.43 -12.77 -7.12
N LYS A 696 16.53 -11.65 -6.41
CA LYS A 696 16.70 -11.65 -4.95
C LYS A 696 15.49 -12.25 -4.27
N TYR A 697 14.28 -11.89 -4.72
CA TYR A 697 13.04 -12.48 -4.25
C TYR A 697 13.03 -14.01 -4.42
N LEU A 698 13.36 -14.53 -5.61
CA LEU A 698 13.39 -15.98 -5.85
C LEU A 698 14.37 -16.70 -4.91
N ASN A 699 15.53 -16.11 -4.64
CA ASN A 699 16.47 -16.66 -3.68
C ASN A 699 15.91 -16.68 -2.24
N THR A 700 15.16 -15.65 -1.82
CA THR A 700 14.47 -15.68 -0.53
C THR A 700 13.30 -16.66 -0.48
N ILE A 701 12.63 -16.92 -1.61
CA ILE A 701 11.61 -17.97 -1.72
C ILE A 701 12.25 -19.35 -1.53
N ARG A 702 13.43 -19.60 -2.11
CA ARG A 702 14.20 -20.84 -1.87
C ARG A 702 14.50 -21.02 -0.39
N TYR A 703 14.98 -19.96 0.26
CA TYR A 703 15.23 -19.97 1.70
C TYR A 703 13.96 -20.26 2.51
N GLN A 704 12.83 -19.63 2.17
CA GLN A 704 11.57 -19.86 2.87
C GLN A 704 11.08 -21.30 2.69
N ASP A 705 11.22 -21.88 1.49
CA ASP A 705 10.87 -23.28 1.24
C ASP A 705 11.71 -24.24 2.08
N GLU A 706 13.03 -23.99 2.19
CA GLU A 706 13.92 -24.76 3.06
C GLU A 706 13.52 -24.62 4.55
N TRP A 707 13.21 -23.41 5.00
CA TRP A 707 12.74 -23.16 6.37
C TRP A 707 11.43 -23.88 6.70
N ILE A 708 10.47 -23.89 5.77
CA ILE A 708 9.22 -24.69 5.93
C ILE A 708 9.56 -26.17 6.12
N GLY A 709 10.52 -26.69 5.35
CA GLY A 709 11.03 -28.05 5.53
C GLY A 709 11.62 -28.28 6.92
N GLU A 710 12.41 -27.35 7.44
CA GLU A 710 12.97 -27.44 8.79
C GLU A 710 11.92 -27.41 9.90
N VAL A 711 10.83 -26.64 9.74
CA VAL A 711 9.70 -26.64 10.68
C VAL A 711 9.00 -28.00 10.68
N MET A 712 8.74 -28.56 9.51
CA MET A 712 8.12 -29.89 9.39
C MET A 712 9.02 -30.98 9.97
N ASP A 713 10.34 -30.90 9.75
CA ASP A 713 11.32 -31.81 10.34
C ASP A 713 11.35 -31.71 11.86
N LEU A 714 11.25 -30.50 12.41
CA LEU A 714 11.18 -30.29 13.85
C LEU A 714 9.93 -30.96 14.46
N LEU A 715 8.77 -30.84 13.81
CA LEU A 715 7.54 -31.49 14.27
C LEU A 715 7.67 -33.02 14.23
N GLU A 716 8.35 -33.58 13.22
CA GLU A 716 8.63 -35.01 13.11
C GLU A 716 9.63 -35.48 14.17
N ASP A 717 10.71 -34.72 14.39
CA ASP A 717 11.74 -35.00 15.39
C ASP A 717 11.18 -35.04 16.82
N VAL A 718 10.28 -34.11 17.15
CA VAL A 718 9.60 -34.07 18.46
C VAL A 718 8.50 -35.14 18.55
N GLY A 719 8.07 -35.70 17.41
CA GLY A 719 7.08 -36.77 17.33
C GLY A 719 5.62 -36.30 17.38
N VAL A 720 5.35 -35.04 17.02
CA VAL A 720 4.01 -34.42 17.04
C VAL A 720 3.43 -34.16 15.64
N ALA A 721 4.17 -34.46 14.57
CA ALA A 721 3.75 -34.21 13.19
C ALA A 721 2.41 -34.88 12.83
N ASP A 722 2.18 -36.12 13.27
CA ASP A 722 0.97 -36.89 12.96
C ASP A 722 -0.31 -36.39 13.66
N GLU A 723 -0.17 -35.48 14.62
CA GLU A 723 -1.26 -34.90 15.41
C GLU A 723 -1.30 -33.36 15.32
N THR A 724 -0.58 -32.78 14.35
CA THR A 724 -0.51 -31.33 14.15
C THR A 724 -1.17 -30.94 12.83
N LEU A 725 -2.16 -30.04 12.90
CA LEU A 725 -2.69 -29.37 11.71
C LEU A 725 -1.77 -28.19 11.38
N VAL A 726 -1.08 -28.24 10.24
CA VAL A 726 -0.25 -27.15 9.74
C VAL A 726 -1.01 -26.38 8.68
N VAL A 727 -1.37 -25.13 8.98
CA VAL A 727 -2.02 -24.20 8.06
C VAL A 727 -0.97 -23.24 7.52
N MET A 728 -0.87 -23.10 6.21
CA MET A 728 0.06 -22.16 5.57
C MET A 728 -0.74 -21.16 4.74
N VAL A 729 -0.44 -19.87 4.88
CA VAL A 729 -1.11 -18.81 4.12
C VAL A 729 -0.11 -17.71 3.77
N GLY A 730 -0.10 -17.26 2.52
CA GLY A 730 0.64 -16.04 2.16
C GLY A 730 -0.09 -14.81 2.69
N ASP A 731 0.65 -13.87 3.28
CA ASP A 731 0.08 -12.64 3.81
C ASP A 731 -0.36 -11.70 2.67
N HIS A 732 0.49 -11.55 1.65
CA HIS A 732 0.31 -10.89 0.37
C HIS A 732 1.43 -11.29 -0.61
N GLY A 733 1.41 -10.75 -1.83
CA GLY A 733 2.52 -10.93 -2.79
C GLY A 733 3.23 -9.62 -3.15
N TRP A 734 3.94 -9.62 -4.27
CA TRP A 734 4.66 -8.46 -4.81
C TRP A 734 4.68 -8.48 -6.33
N THR A 735 4.49 -7.31 -6.95
CA THR A 735 4.56 -7.13 -8.40
C THR A 735 5.93 -6.60 -8.77
N PHE A 736 6.64 -7.28 -9.66
CA PHE A 736 8.00 -6.92 -10.07
C PHE A 736 8.00 -6.10 -11.37
N GLU A 737 9.05 -5.30 -11.56
CA GLU A 737 9.21 -4.44 -12.75
C GLU A 737 9.40 -5.25 -14.03
N GLU A 738 9.94 -6.46 -13.90
CA GLU A 738 10.16 -7.40 -15.00
C GLU A 738 8.84 -8.00 -15.53
N GLU A 739 7.74 -7.89 -14.78
CA GLU A 739 6.42 -8.44 -15.12
C GLU A 739 5.41 -7.37 -15.52
N ALA A 740 5.41 -6.22 -14.85
CA ALA A 740 4.43 -5.16 -15.07
C ALA A 740 5.04 -3.76 -14.92
N ALA A 741 4.47 -2.79 -15.64
CA ALA A 741 4.93 -1.40 -15.62
C ALA A 741 4.78 -0.73 -14.24
N PHE A 742 3.76 -1.13 -13.46
CA PHE A 742 3.55 -0.65 -12.10
C PHE A 742 3.88 -1.77 -11.10
N HIS A 743 4.93 -1.57 -10.32
CA HIS A 743 5.51 -2.56 -9.40
C HIS A 743 5.33 -2.17 -7.93
N GLY A 744 5.59 -3.10 -7.02
CA GLY A 744 5.35 -2.94 -5.58
C GLY A 744 3.89 -3.12 -5.16
N THR A 745 3.64 -2.97 -3.85
CA THR A 745 2.31 -3.17 -3.24
C THR A 745 1.51 -1.89 -3.03
N PHE A 746 2.17 -0.73 -3.05
CA PHE A 746 1.55 0.57 -2.74
C PHE A 746 0.53 0.99 -3.81
N GLU A 747 -0.74 1.11 -3.43
CA GLU A 747 -1.90 1.44 -4.26
C GLU A 747 -2.00 0.54 -5.53
N ASN A 748 -1.34 -0.63 -5.55
CA ASN A 748 -1.20 -1.50 -6.72
C ASN A 748 -2.11 -2.73 -6.65
N GLY A 749 -3.17 -2.73 -7.47
CA GLY A 749 -4.19 -3.77 -7.48
C GLY A 749 -3.89 -5.01 -8.33
N HIS A 750 -2.67 -5.13 -8.85
CA HIS A 750 -2.24 -6.26 -9.65
C HIS A 750 -2.43 -7.60 -8.92
N ILE A 751 -2.89 -8.63 -9.62
CA ILE A 751 -3.21 -9.96 -9.05
C ILE A 751 -2.04 -10.56 -8.27
N ALA A 752 -0.80 -10.33 -8.70
CA ALA A 752 0.40 -10.80 -8.03
C ALA A 752 0.51 -10.31 -6.58
N ASN A 753 -0.07 -9.17 -6.22
CA ASN A 753 -0.08 -8.68 -4.83
C ASN A 753 -1.15 -9.36 -3.97
N LEU A 754 -2.20 -9.94 -4.57
CA LEU A 754 -3.37 -10.47 -3.86
C LEU A 754 -3.47 -11.99 -3.86
N ARG A 755 -2.99 -12.68 -4.90
CA ARG A 755 -3.10 -14.14 -5.02
C ARG A 755 -1.99 -14.82 -4.21
N VAL A 756 -2.39 -15.51 -3.15
CA VAL A 756 -1.50 -16.10 -2.14
C VAL A 756 -1.73 -17.61 -2.03
N PRO A 757 -0.77 -18.41 -1.55
CA PRO A 757 -1.03 -19.79 -1.18
C PRO A 757 -1.96 -19.87 0.05
N LEU A 758 -2.75 -20.94 0.11
CA LEU A 758 -3.51 -21.34 1.29
C LEU A 758 -3.62 -22.87 1.33
N LEU A 759 -3.07 -23.47 2.38
CA LEU A 759 -2.97 -24.92 2.57
C LEU A 759 -3.35 -25.30 4.01
N PHE A 760 -4.09 -26.39 4.17
CA PHE A 760 -4.33 -27.08 5.44
C PHE A 760 -3.73 -28.47 5.34
N HIS A 761 -2.58 -28.68 5.97
CA HIS A 761 -1.85 -29.94 5.95
C HIS A 761 -2.05 -30.72 7.25
N HIS A 762 -2.44 -31.98 7.12
CA HIS A 762 -2.42 -32.98 8.18
C HIS A 762 -2.26 -34.35 7.50
N PRO A 763 -1.35 -35.24 7.96
CA PRO A 763 -1.00 -36.46 7.23
C PRO A 763 -2.18 -37.45 7.10
N SER A 764 -3.16 -37.39 8.00
CA SER A 764 -4.39 -38.17 7.91
C SER A 764 -5.54 -37.51 7.13
N LEU A 765 -5.38 -36.31 6.58
CA LEU A 765 -6.39 -35.69 5.73
C LEU A 765 -6.18 -36.07 4.26
N PRO A 766 -7.27 -36.22 3.48
CA PRO A 766 -7.16 -36.54 2.06
C PRO A 766 -6.51 -35.37 1.32
N ARG A 767 -5.77 -35.68 0.26
CA ARG A 767 -5.18 -34.67 -0.61
C ARG A 767 -6.26 -34.08 -1.53
N LEU A 768 -6.51 -32.77 -1.41
CA LEU A 768 -7.55 -32.07 -2.18
C LEU A 768 -7.06 -30.77 -2.79
N GLN A 769 -7.45 -30.53 -4.04
CA GLN A 769 -7.20 -29.29 -4.77
C GLN A 769 -8.53 -28.55 -4.95
N LEU A 770 -8.73 -27.47 -4.20
CA LEU A 770 -9.94 -26.67 -4.29
C LEU A 770 -9.76 -25.53 -5.29
N ASN A 771 -10.39 -25.67 -6.46
CA ASN A 771 -10.43 -24.67 -7.53
C ASN A 771 -11.47 -23.56 -7.24
N ILE A 772 -11.26 -22.83 -6.14
CA ILE A 772 -12.19 -21.80 -5.65
C ILE A 772 -11.44 -20.51 -5.29
N ASN A 773 -12.12 -19.36 -5.42
CA ASN A 773 -11.63 -18.08 -4.94
C ASN A 773 -12.13 -17.84 -3.51
N ALA A 774 -11.39 -18.34 -2.51
CA ALA A 774 -11.63 -18.05 -1.10
C ALA A 774 -10.69 -16.95 -0.59
N THR A 775 -10.95 -16.42 0.61
CA THR A 775 -10.05 -15.47 1.27
C THR A 775 -9.57 -16.03 2.61
N SER A 776 -8.58 -15.36 3.22
CA SER A 776 -8.06 -15.76 4.53
C SER A 776 -9.12 -15.80 5.64
N THR A 777 -10.27 -15.11 5.48
CA THR A 777 -11.38 -15.16 6.44
C THR A 777 -12.04 -16.54 6.55
N SER A 778 -11.82 -17.42 5.58
CA SER A 778 -12.24 -18.83 5.63
C SER A 778 -11.37 -19.69 6.55
N ILE A 779 -10.21 -19.22 7.02
CA ILE A 779 -9.27 -20.04 7.80
C ILE A 779 -9.84 -20.43 9.16
N LEU A 780 -10.24 -19.45 9.96
CA LEU A 780 -10.79 -19.68 11.29
C LEU A 780 -12.01 -20.62 11.26
N PRO A 781 -13.07 -20.37 10.46
CA PRO A 781 -14.22 -21.28 10.44
C PRO A 781 -13.85 -22.68 9.93
N THR A 782 -12.86 -22.82 9.04
CA THR A 782 -12.35 -24.14 8.61
C THR A 782 -11.65 -24.88 9.74
N ILE A 783 -10.84 -24.20 10.56
CA ILE A 783 -10.18 -24.81 11.73
C ILE A 783 -11.24 -25.27 12.74
N LEU A 784 -12.24 -24.44 13.04
CA LEU A 784 -13.31 -24.82 13.95
C LEU A 784 -14.11 -26.03 13.44
N ASP A 785 -14.48 -26.04 12.16
CA ASP A 785 -15.24 -27.14 11.54
C ASP A 785 -14.41 -28.43 11.47
N LEU A 786 -13.09 -28.34 11.25
CA LEU A 786 -12.17 -29.49 11.35
C LEU A 786 -12.10 -30.01 12.79
N LEU A 787 -11.91 -29.14 13.78
CA LEU A 787 -11.81 -29.53 15.18
C LEU A 787 -13.12 -30.16 15.70
N SER A 788 -14.28 -29.65 15.25
CA SER A 788 -15.60 -30.16 15.66
C SER A 788 -16.03 -31.42 14.90
N SER A 789 -15.61 -31.58 13.65
CA SER A 789 -15.91 -32.77 12.82
C SER A 789 -14.98 -33.96 13.09
N THR A 790 -13.91 -33.75 13.86
CA THR A 790 -12.93 -34.77 14.23
C THR A 790 -13.04 -35.14 15.71
N SER A 791 -12.25 -36.12 16.17
CA SER A 791 -12.18 -36.49 17.59
C SER A 791 -11.28 -35.56 18.43
N SER A 792 -11.20 -34.28 18.05
CA SER A 792 -10.21 -33.32 18.56
C SER A 792 -10.71 -32.46 19.72
N LEU A 793 -12.02 -32.41 19.93
CA LEU A 793 -12.68 -31.64 20.98
C LEU A 793 -13.56 -32.54 21.84
N ASN A 794 -13.72 -32.18 23.11
CA ASN A 794 -14.69 -32.82 23.98
C ASN A 794 -16.09 -32.29 23.66
N LYS A 795 -17.13 -32.96 24.20
CA LYS A 795 -18.53 -32.64 23.85
C LYS A 795 -18.89 -31.15 24.05
N LYS A 796 -18.42 -30.53 25.13
CA LYS A 796 -18.74 -29.13 25.46
C LYS A 796 -18.07 -28.16 24.49
N ASP A 797 -16.80 -28.39 24.18
CA ASP A 797 -16.06 -27.56 23.23
C ASP A 797 -16.55 -27.76 21.79
N THR A 798 -16.99 -28.97 21.42
CA THR A 798 -17.64 -29.23 20.13
C THR A 798 -18.92 -28.42 19.97
N GLU A 799 -19.76 -28.33 21.00
CA GLU A 799 -20.99 -27.53 21.00
C GLU A 799 -20.69 -26.04 20.81
N ILE A 800 -19.69 -25.52 21.54
CA ILE A 800 -19.24 -24.13 21.41
C ILE A 800 -18.70 -23.87 20.00
N ALA A 801 -17.83 -24.74 19.47
CA ALA A 801 -17.26 -24.60 18.13
C ALA A 801 -18.34 -24.59 17.04
N ASN A 802 -19.33 -25.49 17.13
CA ASN A 802 -20.46 -25.55 16.20
C ASN A 802 -21.36 -24.31 16.29
N ASN A 803 -21.46 -23.67 17.45
CA ASN A 803 -22.21 -22.42 17.58
C ASN A 803 -21.41 -21.21 17.05
N LEU A 804 -20.10 -21.17 17.33
CA LEU A 804 -19.19 -20.10 16.91
C LEU A 804 -18.92 -20.09 15.41
N VAL A 805 -18.86 -21.23 14.73
CA VAL A 805 -18.60 -21.28 13.27
C VAL A 805 -19.67 -20.52 12.49
N HIS A 806 -20.92 -20.48 12.99
CA HIS A 806 -22.00 -19.67 12.43
C HIS A 806 -21.85 -18.15 12.68
N GLN A 807 -20.83 -17.71 13.42
CA GLN A 807 -20.59 -16.29 13.68
C GLN A 807 -19.74 -15.61 12.61
N TYR A 808 -19.04 -16.38 11.77
CA TYR A 808 -18.12 -15.84 10.78
C TYR A 808 -18.77 -15.65 9.41
N GLU A 809 -18.27 -14.66 8.68
CA GLU A 809 -18.67 -14.39 7.29
C GLU A 809 -18.03 -15.39 6.32
N GLY A 810 -16.79 -15.81 6.60
CA GLY A 810 -16.03 -16.79 5.82
C GLY A 810 -16.68 -18.18 5.86
N GLN A 811 -16.59 -18.89 4.74
CA GLN A 811 -17.11 -20.26 4.61
C GLN A 811 -16.06 -21.29 5.02
N SER A 812 -16.51 -22.44 5.55
CA SER A 812 -15.63 -23.57 5.83
C SER A 812 -15.17 -24.22 4.53
N LEU A 813 -13.88 -24.58 4.43
CA LEU A 813 -13.28 -25.18 3.24
C LEU A 813 -13.34 -26.71 3.23
N ILE A 814 -13.85 -27.34 4.29
CA ILE A 814 -14.09 -28.80 4.32
C ILE A 814 -15.50 -29.19 3.84
N ARG A 815 -16.26 -28.20 3.36
CA ARG A 815 -17.61 -28.34 2.80
C ARG A 815 -17.65 -27.75 1.39
N PRO A 816 -18.57 -28.18 0.51
CA PRO A 816 -18.74 -27.57 -0.81
C PRO A 816 -18.88 -26.05 -0.70
N PHE A 817 -18.01 -25.31 -1.39
CA PHE A 817 -17.97 -23.85 -1.31
C PHE A 817 -19.12 -23.23 -2.12
N VAL A 818 -19.90 -22.35 -1.49
CA VAL A 818 -21.03 -21.69 -2.14
C VAL A 818 -20.56 -20.38 -2.77
N THR A 819 -20.41 -20.37 -4.08
CA THR A 819 -19.97 -19.17 -4.84
C THR A 819 -21.12 -18.19 -5.09
N LYS A 820 -22.35 -18.70 -5.22
CA LYS A 820 -23.57 -17.94 -5.47
C LYS A 820 -24.79 -18.60 -4.82
N LYS A 821 -25.65 -17.82 -4.14
CA LYS A 821 -26.92 -18.30 -3.55
C LYS A 821 -27.99 -17.23 -3.75
N ARG A 822 -29.11 -17.59 -4.39
CA ARG A 822 -30.26 -16.66 -4.66
C ARG A 822 -29.82 -15.31 -5.24
N GLY A 823 -28.93 -15.34 -6.24
CA GLY A 823 -28.40 -14.14 -6.90
C GLY A 823 -27.23 -13.44 -6.18
N ARG A 824 -27.12 -13.60 -4.85
CA ARG A 824 -25.97 -13.10 -4.06
C ARG A 824 -24.71 -13.87 -4.41
N GLN A 825 -23.59 -13.16 -4.47
CA GLN A 825 -22.28 -13.71 -4.78
C GLN A 825 -21.38 -13.68 -3.55
N ALA A 826 -20.46 -14.64 -3.45
CA ALA A 826 -19.38 -14.60 -2.46
C ALA A 826 -18.35 -13.55 -2.92
N TRP A 827 -18.47 -12.34 -2.39
CA TRP A 827 -17.60 -11.22 -2.72
C TRP A 827 -16.27 -11.34 -1.98
N ASN A 828 -15.18 -11.07 -2.70
CA ASN A 828 -13.82 -11.04 -2.18
C ASN A 828 -13.30 -9.60 -2.34
N VAL A 829 -13.15 -8.91 -1.21
CA VAL A 829 -12.66 -7.52 -1.17
C VAL A 829 -11.29 -7.48 -0.52
N GLY A 830 -10.33 -6.83 -1.17
CA GLY A 830 -8.96 -6.64 -0.69
C GLY A 830 -8.62 -5.16 -0.55
N VAL A 831 -8.03 -4.78 0.59
CA VAL A 831 -7.51 -3.42 0.82
C VAL A 831 -6.05 -3.32 0.35
N LEU A 832 -5.75 -2.32 -0.48
CA LEU A 832 -4.41 -2.17 -1.05
C LEU A 832 -3.55 -1.26 -0.18
N ASN A 833 -2.28 -1.62 -0.01
CA ASN A 833 -1.28 -0.93 0.81
C ASN A 833 -1.22 0.57 0.45
N ALA A 834 -1.25 1.51 1.39
CA ALA A 834 -1.21 1.35 2.85
C ALA A 834 -2.54 0.96 3.51
N GLY A 835 -3.65 0.98 2.78
CA GLY A 835 -4.94 0.43 3.20
C GLY A 835 -6.15 1.31 2.85
N GLY A 836 -5.99 2.63 2.77
CA GLY A 836 -7.12 3.58 2.71
C GLY A 836 -7.49 4.09 1.32
N ALA A 837 -6.62 3.96 0.33
CA ALA A 837 -6.75 4.68 -0.93
C ALA A 837 -7.49 3.91 -2.04
N VAL A 838 -7.26 2.60 -2.14
CA VAL A 838 -7.68 1.77 -3.28
C VAL A 838 -8.17 0.40 -2.78
N LEU A 839 -9.20 -0.13 -3.43
CA LEU A 839 -9.75 -1.45 -3.19
C LEU A 839 -9.66 -2.34 -4.43
N SER A 840 -9.47 -3.63 -4.20
CA SER A 840 -9.74 -4.69 -5.17
C SER A 840 -11.04 -5.38 -4.80
N VAL A 841 -11.98 -5.47 -5.73
CA VAL A 841 -13.26 -6.18 -5.59
C VAL A 841 -13.33 -7.29 -6.62
N SER A 842 -13.64 -8.50 -6.17
CA SER A 842 -13.83 -9.68 -7.01
C SER A 842 -14.90 -10.59 -6.43
N SER A 843 -15.22 -11.68 -7.10
CA SER A 843 -16.25 -12.63 -6.67
C SER A 843 -15.79 -14.06 -6.90
N ALA A 844 -16.23 -14.99 -6.06
CA ALA A 844 -16.01 -16.41 -6.32
C ALA A 844 -16.95 -16.97 -7.40
N ALA A 845 -18.00 -16.24 -7.79
CA ALA A 845 -18.97 -16.68 -8.79
C ALA A 845 -18.52 -16.42 -10.24
N VAL A 846 -17.60 -15.48 -10.47
CA VAL A 846 -17.17 -15.03 -11.80
C VAL A 846 -15.68 -14.71 -11.82
N PRO A 847 -14.99 -14.80 -12.97
CA PRO A 847 -13.55 -14.56 -13.09
C PRO A 847 -13.19 -13.07 -13.20
N TYR A 848 -14.03 -12.17 -12.71
CA TYR A 848 -13.88 -10.73 -12.91
C TYR A 848 -13.26 -10.05 -11.69
N ARG A 849 -12.46 -9.02 -11.94
CA ARG A 849 -11.84 -8.16 -10.93
C ARG A 849 -12.03 -6.71 -11.27
N LEU A 850 -12.34 -5.90 -10.27
CA LEU A 850 -12.43 -4.46 -10.33
C LEU A 850 -11.52 -3.84 -9.28
N VAL A 851 -10.50 -3.10 -9.71
CA VAL A 851 -9.73 -2.21 -8.82
C VAL A 851 -10.32 -0.82 -8.93
N LEU A 852 -10.68 -0.23 -7.79
CA LEU A 852 -11.34 1.07 -7.74
C LEU A 852 -10.75 1.97 -6.66
N PRO A 853 -10.68 3.28 -6.91
CA PRO A 853 -10.22 4.21 -5.89
C PRO A 853 -11.35 4.50 -4.87
N VAL A 854 -10.98 4.56 -3.59
CA VAL A 854 -11.91 4.90 -2.49
C VAL A 854 -11.85 6.38 -2.18
N CYS A 855 -10.63 6.90 -2.08
CA CYS A 855 -10.39 8.17 -1.40
C CYS A 855 -9.96 9.31 -2.34
N LYS A 856 -9.56 8.96 -3.55
CA LYS A 856 -8.98 9.89 -4.52
C LYS A 856 -9.67 9.66 -5.84
N ASN A 857 -9.74 10.68 -6.69
CA ASN A 857 -10.06 10.42 -8.09
C ASN A 857 -8.92 9.59 -8.68
N GLY A 858 -9.27 8.51 -9.37
CA GLY A 858 -8.30 7.55 -9.90
C GLY A 858 -8.90 6.69 -10.99
N VAL A 859 -8.10 5.78 -11.50
CA VAL A 859 -8.47 4.86 -12.56
C VAL A 859 -9.28 3.71 -11.99
N TYR A 860 -10.40 3.39 -12.62
CA TYR A 860 -11.08 2.12 -12.43
C TYR A 860 -10.49 1.13 -13.42
N ARG A 861 -9.99 0.00 -12.91
CA ARG A 861 -9.32 -1.03 -13.69
C ARG A 861 -10.10 -2.33 -13.60
N PHE A 862 -10.55 -2.83 -14.74
CA PHE A 862 -11.25 -4.11 -14.86
C PHE A 862 -10.37 -5.15 -15.54
N THR A 863 -10.41 -6.38 -15.03
CA THR A 863 -9.76 -7.54 -15.65
C THR A 863 -10.64 -8.78 -15.58
N ASP A 864 -10.59 -9.60 -16.62
CA ASP A 864 -11.11 -10.97 -16.63
C ASP A 864 -9.93 -11.94 -16.50
N VAL A 865 -9.75 -12.51 -15.30
CA VAL A 865 -8.60 -13.37 -15.00
C VAL A 865 -8.67 -14.74 -15.70
N SER A 866 -9.80 -15.09 -16.34
CA SER A 866 -9.87 -16.30 -17.16
C SER A 866 -9.20 -16.12 -18.52
N LYS A 867 -9.16 -14.88 -19.04
CA LYS A 867 -8.55 -14.51 -20.33
C LYS A 867 -7.18 -13.88 -20.16
N ASP A 868 -7.00 -13.11 -19.08
CA ASP A 868 -5.78 -12.39 -18.75
C ASP A 868 -5.37 -12.68 -17.29
N PRO A 869 -4.90 -13.90 -16.99
CA PRO A 869 -4.62 -14.34 -15.62
C PRO A 869 -3.51 -13.55 -14.92
N ASN A 870 -2.64 -12.90 -15.70
CA ASN A 870 -1.55 -12.05 -15.20
C ASN A 870 -1.87 -10.55 -15.30
N GLU A 871 -3.09 -10.19 -15.73
CA GLU A 871 -3.58 -8.81 -15.84
C GLU A 871 -2.70 -7.84 -16.65
N LEU A 872 -2.10 -8.34 -17.73
CA LEU A 872 -1.20 -7.55 -18.58
C LEU A 872 -1.94 -6.56 -19.48
N ASN A 873 -3.23 -6.80 -19.76
CA ASN A 873 -4.06 -6.01 -20.67
C ASN A 873 -5.39 -5.59 -20.01
N PRO A 874 -5.34 -4.83 -18.90
CA PRO A 874 -6.56 -4.41 -18.22
C PRO A 874 -7.36 -3.40 -19.03
N ILE A 875 -8.67 -3.34 -18.78
CA ILE A 875 -9.55 -2.30 -19.31
C ILE A 875 -9.66 -1.19 -18.27
N GLU A 876 -9.18 0.00 -18.62
CA GLU A 876 -9.12 1.15 -17.72
C GLU A 876 -9.99 2.31 -18.21
N GLU A 877 -10.64 2.98 -17.27
CA GLU A 877 -11.43 4.20 -17.46
C GLU A 877 -11.48 5.04 -16.16
N PHE A 878 -11.90 6.30 -16.26
CA PHE A 878 -11.90 7.25 -15.13
C PHE A 878 -13.27 7.38 -14.43
N SER A 879 -14.27 6.61 -14.86
CA SER A 879 -15.55 6.48 -14.18
C SER A 879 -16.11 5.07 -14.34
N VAL A 880 -16.95 4.64 -13.39
CA VAL A 880 -17.61 3.32 -13.44
C VAL A 880 -18.52 3.20 -14.66
N GLU A 881 -19.22 4.26 -15.01
CA GLU A 881 -20.16 4.29 -16.14
C GLU A 881 -19.41 4.17 -17.47
N ALA A 882 -18.29 4.88 -17.61
CA ALA A 882 -17.42 4.77 -18.77
C ALA A 882 -16.82 3.36 -18.87
N LEU A 883 -16.34 2.81 -17.75
CA LEU A 883 -15.78 1.48 -17.68
C LEU A 883 -16.80 0.42 -18.06
N SER A 884 -17.96 0.42 -17.41
CA SER A 884 -19.07 -0.49 -17.68
C SER A 884 -19.45 -0.46 -19.17
N LYS A 885 -19.62 0.72 -19.76
CA LYS A 885 -19.94 0.87 -21.19
C LYS A 885 -18.83 0.33 -22.10
N LYS A 886 -17.56 0.53 -21.76
CA LYS A 886 -16.42 0.03 -22.54
C LYS A 886 -16.31 -1.49 -22.46
N VAL A 887 -16.47 -2.05 -21.26
CA VAL A 887 -16.51 -3.49 -21.01
C VAL A 887 -17.66 -4.11 -21.80
N SER A 888 -18.87 -3.54 -21.74
CA SER A 888 -20.01 -4.06 -22.52
C SER A 888 -19.82 -4.06 -24.02
N LYS A 889 -19.01 -3.15 -24.56
CA LYS A 889 -18.66 -3.13 -25.99
C LYS A 889 -17.55 -4.10 -26.35
N THR A 890 -16.68 -4.44 -25.40
CA THR A 890 -15.52 -5.28 -25.62
C THR A 890 -15.90 -6.77 -25.61
N TYR A 891 -16.90 -7.14 -24.80
CA TYR A 891 -17.41 -8.51 -24.69
C TYR A 891 -18.62 -8.66 -25.62
N THR A 892 -18.53 -9.54 -26.62
CA THR A 892 -19.50 -9.63 -27.73
C THR A 892 -20.80 -10.32 -27.36
N GLU A 893 -20.75 -11.42 -26.59
CA GLU A 893 -21.93 -12.23 -26.27
C GLU A 893 -22.51 -11.91 -24.89
N GLU A 894 -21.67 -11.58 -23.90
CA GLU A 894 -22.05 -11.36 -22.50
C GLU A 894 -21.87 -9.91 -22.04
N GLY A 895 -21.62 -8.97 -22.96
CA GLY A 895 -21.18 -7.62 -22.61
C GLY A 895 -22.10 -6.84 -21.67
N GLU A 896 -23.41 -6.99 -21.79
CA GLU A 896 -24.36 -6.32 -20.90
C GLU A 896 -24.23 -6.84 -19.44
N GLU A 897 -24.15 -8.16 -19.25
CA GLU A 897 -23.98 -8.78 -17.93
C GLU A 897 -22.65 -8.39 -17.29
N VAL A 898 -21.55 -8.44 -18.06
CA VAL A 898 -20.22 -8.05 -17.54
C VAL A 898 -20.19 -6.56 -17.17
N GLY A 899 -20.78 -5.71 -18.01
CA GLY A 899 -20.89 -4.28 -17.72
C GLY A 899 -21.75 -3.99 -16.48
N GLN A 900 -22.84 -4.74 -16.29
CA GLN A 900 -23.66 -4.66 -15.09
C GLN A 900 -22.88 -5.10 -13.85
N TRP A 901 -22.12 -6.20 -13.95
CA TRP A 901 -21.27 -6.69 -12.87
C TRP A 901 -20.25 -5.63 -12.42
N VAL A 902 -19.63 -4.88 -13.34
CA VAL A 902 -18.72 -3.76 -13.01
C VAL A 902 -19.43 -2.70 -12.17
N GLY A 903 -20.66 -2.34 -12.54
CA GLY A 903 -21.48 -1.39 -11.79
C GLY A 903 -21.81 -1.90 -10.39
N ASP A 904 -22.20 -3.17 -10.26
CA ASP A 904 -22.59 -3.77 -8.98
C ASP A 904 -21.38 -3.99 -8.07
N ALA A 905 -20.24 -4.44 -8.60
CA ALA A 905 -18.98 -4.56 -7.87
C ALA A 905 -18.54 -3.20 -7.30
N ALA A 906 -18.66 -2.12 -8.08
CA ALA A 906 -18.31 -0.78 -7.61
C ALA A 906 -19.23 -0.30 -6.48
N LYS A 907 -20.54 -0.54 -6.58
CA LYS A 907 -21.51 -0.19 -5.52
C LYS A 907 -21.24 -1.00 -4.25
N VAL A 908 -21.08 -2.31 -4.37
CA VAL A 908 -20.79 -3.21 -3.24
C VAL A 908 -19.47 -2.82 -2.57
N GLY A 909 -18.41 -2.56 -3.33
CA GLY A 909 -17.11 -2.14 -2.80
C GLY A 909 -17.18 -0.83 -2.01
N LYS A 910 -17.87 0.19 -2.54
CA LYS A 910 -18.04 1.48 -1.84
C LYS A 910 -18.90 1.35 -0.58
N TRP A 911 -19.97 0.57 -0.64
CA TRP A 911 -20.78 0.27 0.55
C TRP A 911 -19.96 -0.50 1.61
N TRP A 912 -19.16 -1.47 1.18
CA TRP A 912 -18.29 -2.27 2.05
C TRP A 912 -17.30 -1.38 2.83
N VAL A 913 -16.75 -0.32 2.23
CA VAL A 913 -15.89 0.65 2.96
C VAL A 913 -16.59 1.21 4.20
N LEU A 914 -17.85 1.63 4.04
CA LEU A 914 -18.64 2.22 5.12
C LEU A 914 -19.03 1.15 6.15
N GLU A 915 -19.39 -0.04 5.68
CA GLU A 915 -19.70 -1.18 6.52
C GLU A 915 -18.51 -1.60 7.38
N GLN A 916 -17.29 -1.64 6.83
CA GLN A 916 -16.08 -1.94 7.60
C GLN A 916 -15.81 -0.88 8.67
N ARG A 917 -15.94 0.41 8.34
CA ARG A 917 -15.84 1.49 9.33
C ARG A 917 -16.86 1.33 10.46
N ARG A 918 -18.09 0.90 10.15
CA ARG A 918 -19.12 0.60 11.14
C ARG A 918 -18.74 -0.59 12.03
N ARG A 919 -18.33 -1.73 11.44
CA ARG A 919 -17.95 -2.96 12.17
C ARG A 919 -16.79 -2.71 13.14
N TRP A 920 -15.81 -1.93 12.72
CA TRP A 920 -14.64 -1.53 13.50
C TRP A 920 -14.88 -0.29 14.39
N ARG A 921 -16.10 0.26 14.42
CA ARG A 921 -16.46 1.47 15.19
C ARG A 921 -15.53 2.66 14.92
N PHE A 922 -15.02 2.77 13.70
CA PHE A 922 -13.97 3.71 13.32
C PHE A 922 -14.52 4.98 12.65
N GLY A 923 -14.36 6.12 13.33
CA GLY A 923 -14.81 7.43 12.86
C GLY A 923 -13.74 8.33 12.23
N GLY A 924 -12.47 7.90 12.16
CA GLY A 924 -11.35 8.75 11.73
C GLY A 924 -11.14 8.81 10.21
N ALA A 925 -10.13 9.56 9.77
CA ALA A 925 -9.80 9.66 8.35
C ALA A 925 -9.15 8.38 7.79
N ALA A 926 -9.43 8.04 6.53
CA ALA A 926 -8.88 6.85 5.88
C ALA A 926 -7.39 6.97 5.61
N LEU A 927 -6.95 8.11 5.07
CA LEU A 927 -5.55 8.31 4.72
C LEU A 927 -4.76 8.83 5.92
N GLN A 928 -3.53 8.34 6.08
CA GLN A 928 -2.67 8.76 7.21
C GLN A 928 -2.46 10.27 7.21
N ASN A 929 -2.23 10.88 6.05
CA ASN A 929 -1.96 12.30 5.90
C ASN A 929 -3.14 13.22 6.26
N ASP A 930 -4.34 12.67 6.35
CA ASP A 930 -5.57 13.40 6.68
C ASP A 930 -5.94 13.30 8.17
N ARG A 931 -5.19 12.48 8.94
CA ARG A 931 -5.39 12.29 10.39
C ARG A 931 -4.70 13.38 11.20
N LYS A 932 -5.16 13.55 12.44
CA LYS A 932 -4.51 14.44 13.40
C LYS A 932 -3.20 13.82 13.91
N SER A 933 -2.29 14.65 14.42
CA SER A 933 -0.98 14.19 14.89
C SER A 933 -1.05 13.17 16.02
N ASP A 934 -2.02 13.32 16.93
CA ASP A 934 -2.29 12.36 18.03
C ASP A 934 -2.84 11.03 17.51
N GLU A 935 -3.52 11.04 16.35
CA GLU A 935 -3.99 9.83 15.69
C GLU A 935 -2.86 9.09 14.95
N MET A 936 -1.70 9.69 14.71
CA MET A 936 -0.61 9.07 13.93
C MET A 936 0.50 8.41 14.78
N GLU A 937 0.45 8.50 16.12
CA GLU A 937 1.56 8.05 16.99
C GLU A 937 1.91 6.56 16.81
N GLY A 938 3.17 6.25 16.48
CA GLY A 938 3.67 4.88 16.31
C GLY A 938 3.21 4.11 15.06
N MET A 939 2.34 4.68 14.21
CA MET A 939 1.91 4.01 12.96
C MET A 939 3.09 3.87 11.99
N GLY A 940 3.31 2.66 11.48
CA GLY A 940 4.40 2.35 10.55
C GLY A 940 5.81 2.65 11.10
N LYS A 941 6.03 2.60 12.42
CA LYS A 941 7.33 2.83 13.06
C LYS A 941 7.63 1.75 14.08
N THR A 942 8.86 1.28 14.13
CA THR A 942 9.35 0.44 15.23
C THR A 942 9.64 1.30 16.47
N VAL A 943 9.21 0.85 17.65
CA VAL A 943 9.50 1.53 18.92
C VAL A 943 10.97 1.29 19.33
N LYS A 944 11.90 2.19 18.99
CA LYS A 944 13.27 2.17 19.54
C LYS A 944 13.78 3.53 20.04
N LYS A 945 14.74 3.46 20.98
CA LYS A 945 15.24 4.55 21.86
C LYS A 945 16.15 5.59 21.19
N HIS A 946 16.72 5.33 20.00
CA HIS A 946 17.65 6.25 19.34
C HIS A 946 17.61 6.14 17.80
N TRP A 947 18.00 7.24 17.13
CA TRP A 947 17.63 7.59 15.75
C TRP A 947 18.59 7.13 14.65
N TRP A 948 19.67 6.41 14.97
CA TRP A 948 20.64 5.91 13.97
C TRP A 948 20.59 4.38 13.77
N GLU A 949 19.62 3.70 14.36
CA GLU A 949 19.39 2.24 14.18
C GLU A 949 18.30 1.92 13.13
N THR A 950 18.09 2.82 12.17
CA THR A 950 17.26 2.68 10.97
C THR A 950 17.90 3.50 9.86
#